data_AF-A0AAZ1XL15-F1
#
_entry.id   AF-A0AAZ1XL15-F1
#
_cell.length_a   1.000
_cell.length_b   1.000
_cell.length_c   1.000
_cell.angle_alpha   90.00
_cell.angle_beta   90.00
_cell.angle_gamma   90.00
#
_symmetry.space_group_name_H-M   'P 1'
#
loop_
_entity.id
_entity.type
_entity.pdbx_description
1 polymer ?
#
loop_
_entity_poly.entity_id
_entity_poly.type
_entity_poly.pdbx_seq_one_letter_code
_entity_poly.pdbx_strand_id
1 'polypeptide(L)'
;MGDSKLCLLLLLSTSALTCEYFQKITVLITLISSLLVAQRYKSLHKYEYQYEAESLNAINGASHLKNGHKVEIEVPQTCSFIVRTTGCRLSEVVDTDAQGNPVFANSPSSDAFAAEMEKYPLKVVIEGLYDVKLYPEEGETTTVLNFKRVSSLHWLFLCWKKTRTRIWYNTRKYTPTIHGKCKTHYTVNAREDIATDVSLNRDLSRCDKFVPMRDHTSPLALITGMHYPLAQLIRSSQSCNYRFDNEKKHMTFGSCTENHILIPFSYKREYGVANVGKQELTLVKVSPHNDRIFAHGKAVEDKSFVQDKDAVLNLLRELDTLPENEGERRAPLFHKLVSTVRGMKTETLSAALPEALAVSRVLTYQVLAQCGTPECSSAIMKILRTFDTNALEVDATVFALGLVSNPSALLVHDMLEMAKYKPSKPVMYALSNVVKRFYKSEGKQIPEIHSVAEFMASQLGDCSGDKDKTFMTLRVIGNMAPAVVPASPALRTAVINCVKTPTASLAVQQAAIQVYRLTPLLRREEFMQVLLDSTSPMQKRIAAYLVLMKNPQLSELARMVNALPNIQDQQVKSFVISHITNILSSSGSETQALRHKLQDAIQGNEIGPIMDPTKFSRNYKFGSLEGNMIFEGTSYLPKEVMLEMTLKAFGYDIDMVEIGMEGTGFEPTIEALFGENGFFPDTAMQTMYFVSDNMPQRIHEVMQNVIPALKTDQINRQVFQSWGTLKLLSKDKCRFTKIII
;
A
#
# COMPACT_ATOMS: atom_id res chain seq x y z
N MET A 1 -34.01 54.86 -0.04
CA MET A 1 -34.59 53.50 0.06
C MET A 1 -34.97 53.06 -1.34
N GLY A 2 -34.16 52.28 -2.05
CA GLY A 2 -34.42 52.01 -3.47
C GLY A 2 -33.78 50.74 -4.03
N ASP A 3 -32.46 50.56 -3.88
CA ASP A 3 -31.79 49.58 -4.75
C ASP A 3 -31.47 48.22 -4.09
N SER A 4 -31.28 48.17 -2.77
CA SER A 4 -30.92 46.90 -2.10
C SER A 4 -32.08 45.91 -2.00
N LYS A 5 -33.33 46.39 -1.87
CA LYS A 5 -34.53 45.54 -1.83
C LYS A 5 -34.91 44.99 -3.21
N LEU A 6 -34.64 45.75 -4.29
CA LEU A 6 -34.92 45.32 -5.65
C LEU A 6 -33.93 44.24 -6.12
N CYS A 7 -32.64 44.37 -5.78
CA CYS A 7 -31.65 43.33 -6.02
C CYS A 7 -31.95 42.03 -5.25
N LEU A 8 -32.42 42.12 -4.00
CA LEU A 8 -32.79 40.94 -3.23
C LEU A 8 -34.02 40.23 -3.81
N LEU A 9 -35.02 40.99 -4.28
CA LEU A 9 -36.20 40.45 -4.96
C LEU A 9 -35.87 39.82 -6.31
N LEU A 10 -34.93 40.39 -7.08
CA LEU A 10 -34.46 39.82 -8.35
C LEU A 10 -33.60 38.56 -8.16
N LEU A 11 -32.80 38.49 -7.09
CA LEU A 11 -32.06 37.28 -6.71
C LEU A 11 -32.98 36.17 -6.18
N LEU A 12 -34.02 36.52 -5.41
CA LEU A 12 -35.03 35.58 -4.94
C LEU A 12 -35.96 35.10 -6.07
N SER A 13 -36.29 35.97 -7.04
CA SER A 13 -37.10 35.57 -8.21
C SER A 13 -36.32 34.70 -9.18
N THR A 14 -35.03 34.98 -9.40
CA THR A 14 -34.15 34.13 -10.25
C THR A 14 -33.82 32.79 -9.60
N SER A 15 -33.66 32.72 -8.28
CA SER A 15 -33.54 31.44 -7.55
C SER A 15 -34.85 30.64 -7.53
N ALA A 16 -36.01 31.29 -7.40
CA ALA A 16 -37.30 30.61 -7.51
C ALA A 16 -37.59 30.10 -8.93
N LEU A 17 -37.28 30.90 -9.97
CA LEU A 17 -37.43 30.50 -11.37
C LEU A 17 -36.44 29.42 -11.77
N THR A 18 -35.19 29.45 -11.29
CA THR A 18 -34.22 28.38 -11.55
C THR A 18 -34.56 27.09 -10.81
N CYS A 19 -35.15 27.16 -9.61
CA CYS A 19 -35.64 26.00 -8.88
C CYS A 19 -36.87 25.37 -9.57
N GLU A 20 -37.84 26.18 -10.02
CA GLU A 20 -38.96 25.70 -10.85
C GLU A 20 -38.50 25.10 -12.19
N TYR A 21 -37.49 25.70 -12.83
CA TYR A 21 -36.94 25.21 -14.10
C TYR A 21 -36.13 23.93 -13.87
N PHE A 22 -35.35 23.82 -12.78
CA PHE A 22 -34.67 22.58 -12.39
C PHE A 22 -35.65 21.49 -11.99
N GLN A 23 -36.73 21.82 -11.29
CA GLN A 23 -37.75 20.86 -10.88
C GLN A 23 -38.58 20.39 -12.09
N LYS A 24 -38.93 21.29 -13.03
CA LYS A 24 -39.56 20.94 -14.31
C LYS A 24 -38.62 20.13 -15.21
N ILE A 25 -37.33 20.44 -15.27
CA ILE A 25 -36.33 19.66 -16.00
C ILE A 25 -36.12 18.29 -15.36
N THR A 26 -36.04 18.21 -14.03
CA THR A 26 -35.90 16.94 -13.30
C THR A 26 -37.14 16.08 -13.50
N VAL A 27 -38.34 16.66 -13.40
CA VAL A 27 -39.63 16.01 -13.69
C VAL A 27 -39.72 15.56 -15.14
N LEU A 28 -39.29 16.38 -16.10
CA LEU A 28 -39.27 16.04 -17.54
C LEU A 28 -38.25 14.94 -17.84
N ILE A 29 -37.07 14.96 -17.21
CA ILE A 29 -36.06 13.91 -17.33
C ILE A 29 -36.57 12.60 -16.71
N THR A 30 -37.23 12.64 -15.54
CA THR A 30 -37.85 11.45 -14.94
C THR A 30 -39.03 10.94 -15.77
N LEU A 31 -39.85 11.82 -16.34
CA LEU A 31 -40.97 11.44 -17.22
C LEU A 31 -40.47 10.80 -18.52
N ILE A 32 -39.47 11.39 -19.18
CA ILE A 32 -38.85 10.82 -20.39
C ILE A 32 -38.14 9.50 -20.08
N SER A 33 -37.48 9.38 -18.92
CA SER A 33 -36.82 8.14 -18.48
C SER A 33 -37.83 7.03 -18.20
N SER A 34 -38.95 7.36 -17.55
CA SER A 34 -40.06 6.43 -17.30
C SER A 34 -40.72 5.95 -18.60
N LEU A 35 -40.93 6.85 -19.58
CA LEU A 35 -41.47 6.49 -20.89
C LEU A 35 -40.61 5.50 -21.69
N LEU A 36 -39.27 5.58 -21.54
CA LEU A 36 -38.32 4.75 -22.29
C LEU A 36 -38.22 3.32 -21.74
N VAL A 37 -38.25 3.16 -20.41
CA VAL A 37 -38.25 1.84 -19.75
C VAL A 37 -39.61 1.14 -19.93
N ALA A 38 -40.72 1.90 -19.85
CA ALA A 38 -42.07 1.43 -20.18
C ALA A 38 -42.20 0.89 -21.62
N GLN A 39 -41.31 1.29 -22.53
CA GLN A 39 -41.33 0.86 -23.92
C GLN A 39 -40.76 -0.55 -24.15
N ARG A 40 -39.97 -1.09 -23.21
CA ARG A 40 -39.40 -2.45 -23.32
C ARG A 40 -40.01 -3.45 -22.35
N TYR A 41 -40.26 -3.04 -21.10
CA TYR A 41 -40.98 -3.83 -20.13
C TYR A 41 -42.36 -3.23 -19.91
N LYS A 42 -43.39 -3.95 -20.34
CA LYS A 42 -44.78 -3.53 -20.18
C LYS A 42 -45.13 -3.60 -18.69
N SER A 43 -45.74 -2.54 -18.18
CA SER A 43 -46.34 -2.56 -16.83
C SER A 43 -47.39 -3.66 -16.74
N LEU A 44 -47.58 -4.22 -15.54
CA LEU A 44 -48.56 -5.27 -15.28
C LEU A 44 -48.30 -6.53 -16.13
N HIS A 45 -47.03 -6.83 -16.38
CA HIS A 45 -46.59 -8.06 -17.03
C HIS A 45 -45.51 -8.73 -16.18
N LYS A 46 -45.49 -10.05 -16.25
CA LYS A 46 -44.48 -10.93 -15.69
C LYS A 46 -43.62 -11.50 -16.81
N TYR A 47 -42.31 -11.36 -16.66
CA TYR A 47 -41.30 -11.87 -17.57
C TYR A 47 -40.54 -12.99 -16.88
N GLU A 48 -40.59 -14.20 -17.44
CA GLU A 48 -39.91 -15.37 -16.91
C GLU A 48 -38.65 -15.64 -17.74
N TYR A 49 -37.51 -15.67 -17.07
CA TYR A 49 -36.21 -15.95 -17.66
C TYR A 49 -35.57 -17.19 -17.02
N GLN A 50 -34.85 -17.96 -17.83
CA GLN A 50 -33.93 -18.99 -17.38
C GLN A 50 -32.55 -18.36 -17.22
N TYR A 51 -31.95 -18.41 -16.03
CA TYR A 51 -30.63 -17.86 -15.76
C TYR A 51 -29.64 -18.97 -15.38
N GLU A 52 -28.48 -18.96 -16.04
CA GLU A 52 -27.38 -19.85 -15.73
C GLU A 52 -26.12 -19.03 -15.48
N ALA A 53 -25.41 -19.33 -14.40
CA ALA A 53 -24.13 -18.71 -14.07
C ALA A 53 -23.08 -19.77 -13.77
N GLU A 54 -21.87 -19.50 -14.25
CA GLU A 54 -20.72 -20.38 -14.13
C GLU A 54 -19.51 -19.53 -13.74
N SER A 55 -18.67 -20.01 -12.83
CA SER A 55 -17.39 -19.36 -12.51
C SER A 55 -16.27 -20.39 -12.47
N LEU A 56 -15.17 -20.08 -13.16
CA LEU A 56 -14.09 -21.02 -13.44
C LEU A 56 -12.76 -20.44 -13.01
N ASN A 57 -12.13 -21.00 -11.97
CA ASN A 57 -10.74 -20.72 -11.62
C ASN A 57 -9.85 -21.76 -12.30
N ALA A 58 -8.95 -21.34 -13.19
CA ALA A 58 -8.10 -22.27 -13.93
C ALA A 58 -6.65 -21.78 -14.02
N ILE A 59 -5.72 -22.73 -14.00
CA ILE A 59 -4.38 -22.61 -14.56
C ILE A 59 -4.36 -23.49 -15.80
N ASN A 60 -5.10 -23.13 -16.86
CA ASN A 60 -5.35 -24.02 -18.00
C ASN A 60 -5.55 -25.51 -17.62
N GLY A 61 -6.76 -25.86 -17.16
CA GLY A 61 -7.17 -27.24 -16.88
C GLY A 61 -7.43 -27.53 -15.40
N ALA A 62 -8.70 -27.86 -15.11
CA ALA A 62 -9.28 -28.50 -13.92
C ALA A 62 -9.89 -27.64 -12.78
N SER A 63 -11.20 -27.93 -12.59
CA SER A 63 -12.17 -27.62 -11.52
C SER A 63 -13.06 -26.36 -11.68
N HIS A 64 -14.38 -26.57 -11.50
CA HIS A 64 -15.46 -25.66 -11.91
C HIS A 64 -16.64 -25.70 -10.90
N LEU A 65 -17.40 -24.61 -10.78
CA LEU A 65 -18.67 -24.54 -10.01
C LEU A 65 -19.75 -23.93 -10.92
N LYS A 66 -20.93 -24.58 -11.01
CA LYS A 66 -22.06 -24.14 -11.87
C LYS A 66 -23.33 -23.95 -11.04
N ASN A 67 -23.92 -22.76 -11.12
CA ASN A 67 -25.16 -22.44 -10.40
C ASN A 67 -26.24 -22.02 -11.40
N GLY A 68 -27.40 -22.69 -11.39
CA GLY A 68 -28.53 -22.39 -12.28
C GLY A 68 -29.79 -22.04 -11.49
N HIS A 69 -30.54 -21.02 -11.91
CA HIS A 69 -31.83 -20.71 -11.30
C HIS A 69 -32.78 -20.03 -12.29
N LYS A 70 -34.09 -20.19 -12.07
CA LYS A 70 -35.11 -19.46 -12.84
C LYS A 70 -35.33 -18.09 -12.18
N VAL A 71 -35.43 -17.05 -12.99
CA VAL A 71 -35.65 -15.68 -12.53
C VAL A 71 -36.96 -15.18 -13.10
N GLU A 72 -37.86 -14.79 -12.23
CA GLU A 72 -39.17 -14.26 -12.56
C GLU A 72 -39.25 -12.79 -12.18
N ILE A 73 -39.74 -11.97 -13.10
CA ILE A 73 -39.62 -10.53 -13.02
C ILE A 73 -40.98 -9.93 -13.22
N GLU A 74 -41.49 -9.36 -12.14
CA GLU A 74 -42.79 -8.69 -12.10
C GLU A 74 -42.56 -7.19 -12.26
N VAL A 75 -43.35 -6.55 -13.13
CA VAL A 75 -43.28 -5.12 -13.41
C VAL A 75 -44.55 -4.44 -12.89
N PRO A 76 -44.69 -4.25 -11.55
CA PRO A 76 -45.91 -3.68 -10.96
C PRO A 76 -46.14 -2.22 -11.40
N GLN A 77 -45.07 -1.45 -11.58
CA GLN A 77 -45.11 -0.06 -12.04
C GLN A 77 -43.91 0.23 -12.95
N THR A 78 -44.00 1.26 -13.78
CA THR A 78 -42.89 1.70 -14.65
C THR A 78 -41.62 1.97 -13.83
N CYS A 79 -40.47 1.43 -14.27
CA CYS A 79 -39.17 1.55 -13.58
C CYS A 79 -39.10 0.94 -12.16
N SER A 80 -40.12 0.17 -11.75
CA SER A 80 -40.16 -0.55 -10.48
C SER A 80 -40.32 -2.05 -10.77
N PHE A 81 -39.39 -2.85 -10.28
CA PHE A 81 -39.31 -4.27 -10.58
C PHE A 81 -39.32 -5.08 -9.28
N ILE A 82 -40.01 -6.21 -9.30
CA ILE A 82 -39.94 -7.23 -8.26
C ILE A 82 -39.30 -8.46 -8.89
N VAL A 83 -38.15 -8.86 -8.36
CA VAL A 83 -37.38 -10.01 -8.83
C VAL A 83 -37.61 -11.16 -7.86
N ARG A 84 -38.17 -12.25 -8.37
CA ARG A 84 -38.36 -13.52 -7.68
C ARG A 84 -37.45 -14.54 -8.32
N THR A 85 -36.79 -15.35 -7.53
CA THR A 85 -36.03 -16.51 -8.02
C THR A 85 -36.78 -17.77 -7.65
N THR A 86 -36.82 -18.74 -8.55
CA THR A 86 -37.48 -20.04 -8.37
C THR A 86 -36.66 -21.14 -9.04
N GLY A 87 -36.82 -22.39 -8.60
CA GLY A 87 -36.10 -23.52 -9.17
C GLY A 87 -34.58 -23.38 -9.06
N CYS A 88 -34.08 -22.81 -7.96
CA CYS A 88 -32.66 -22.62 -7.72
C CYS A 88 -31.94 -23.96 -7.53
N ARG A 89 -30.82 -24.16 -8.23
CA ARG A 89 -29.96 -25.34 -8.12
C ARG A 89 -28.49 -24.93 -8.07
N LEU A 90 -27.79 -25.47 -7.08
CA LEU A 90 -26.35 -25.32 -6.91
C LEU A 90 -25.68 -26.62 -7.33
N SER A 91 -24.78 -26.57 -8.31
CA SER A 91 -24.07 -27.74 -8.80
C SER A 91 -22.56 -27.58 -8.67
N GLU A 92 -21.90 -28.65 -8.24
CA GLU A 92 -20.45 -28.75 -8.11
C GLU A 92 -19.94 -29.90 -8.98
N VAL A 93 -18.66 -29.85 -9.33
CA VAL A 93 -18.02 -30.91 -10.09
C VAL A 93 -17.77 -32.09 -9.18
N VAL A 94 -18.22 -33.27 -9.60
CA VAL A 94 -18.03 -34.52 -8.87
C VAL A 94 -17.07 -35.48 -9.57
N ASP A 95 -16.89 -35.33 -10.88
CA ASP A 95 -15.98 -36.17 -11.66
C ASP A 95 -15.53 -35.47 -12.96
N THR A 96 -14.66 -36.10 -13.73
CA THR A 96 -14.28 -35.70 -15.09
C THR A 96 -14.57 -36.85 -16.05
N ASP A 97 -15.27 -36.57 -17.14
CA ASP A 97 -15.59 -37.56 -18.17
C ASP A 97 -14.32 -38.03 -18.92
N ALA A 98 -14.48 -39.08 -19.74
CA ALA A 98 -13.38 -39.68 -20.51
C ALA A 98 -12.75 -38.74 -21.55
N GLN A 99 -13.38 -37.59 -21.83
CA GLN A 99 -12.90 -36.55 -22.74
C GLN A 99 -12.25 -35.38 -22.01
N GLY A 100 -12.16 -35.44 -20.68
CA GLY A 100 -11.59 -34.38 -19.85
C GLY A 100 -12.57 -33.25 -19.50
N ASN A 101 -13.87 -33.41 -19.79
CA ASN A 101 -14.88 -32.44 -19.39
C ASN A 101 -15.42 -32.76 -18.00
N PRO A 102 -15.70 -31.74 -17.18
CA PRO A 102 -16.24 -31.94 -15.84
C PRO A 102 -17.69 -32.49 -15.86
N VAL A 103 -17.98 -33.42 -14.95
CA VAL A 103 -19.32 -33.94 -14.65
C VAL A 103 -19.85 -33.22 -13.42
N PHE A 104 -21.02 -32.60 -13.55
CA PHE A 104 -21.66 -31.82 -12.49
C PHE A 104 -22.73 -32.64 -11.77
N ALA A 105 -22.79 -32.52 -10.44
CA ALA A 105 -23.91 -32.99 -9.62
C ALA A 105 -24.37 -31.90 -8.65
N ASN A 106 -25.55 -32.08 -8.07
CA ASN A 106 -26.07 -31.14 -7.07
C ASN A 106 -25.15 -31.11 -5.84
N SER A 107 -24.80 -29.90 -5.41
CA SER A 107 -24.06 -29.71 -4.16
C SER A 107 -24.92 -30.14 -2.96
N PRO A 108 -24.33 -30.71 -1.88
CA PRO A 108 -25.05 -31.02 -0.65
C PRO A 108 -25.79 -29.83 -0.04
N SER A 109 -25.35 -28.61 -0.33
CA SER A 109 -25.95 -27.36 0.16
C SER A 109 -27.00 -26.75 -0.79
N SER A 110 -27.31 -27.41 -1.92
CA SER A 110 -28.20 -26.86 -2.94
C SER A 110 -29.60 -26.55 -2.43
N ASP A 111 -30.18 -27.42 -1.59
CA ASP A 111 -31.54 -27.22 -1.08
C ASP A 111 -31.60 -26.05 -0.08
N ALA A 112 -30.59 -25.91 0.77
CA ALA A 112 -30.46 -24.78 1.68
C ALA A 112 -30.27 -23.46 0.91
N PHE A 113 -29.42 -23.47 -0.12
CA PHE A 113 -29.23 -22.33 -1.01
C PHE A 113 -30.53 -21.94 -1.74
N ALA A 114 -31.26 -22.92 -2.27
CA ALA A 114 -32.54 -22.70 -2.92
C ALA A 114 -33.56 -22.09 -1.94
N ALA A 115 -33.67 -22.64 -0.73
CA ALA A 115 -34.55 -22.12 0.30
C ALA A 115 -34.24 -20.65 0.64
N GLU A 116 -32.96 -20.26 0.74
CA GLU A 116 -32.60 -18.87 1.00
C GLU A 116 -32.84 -17.92 -0.21
N MET A 117 -32.49 -18.36 -1.42
CA MET A 117 -32.71 -17.59 -2.64
C MET A 117 -34.20 -17.33 -2.88
N GLU A 118 -35.05 -18.34 -2.71
CA GLU A 118 -36.49 -18.27 -2.99
C GLU A 118 -37.30 -17.59 -1.87
N LYS A 119 -36.72 -17.41 -0.67
CA LYS A 119 -37.41 -16.90 0.52
C LYS A 119 -37.98 -15.50 0.36
N TYR A 120 -37.20 -14.57 -0.18
CA TYR A 120 -37.55 -13.15 -0.24
C TYR A 120 -37.46 -12.60 -1.67
N PRO A 121 -38.44 -11.81 -2.14
CA PRO A 121 -38.32 -11.09 -3.40
C PRO A 121 -37.39 -9.88 -3.26
N LEU A 122 -36.61 -9.57 -4.30
CA LEU A 122 -35.81 -8.35 -4.36
C LEU A 122 -36.58 -7.25 -5.11
N LYS A 123 -36.83 -6.12 -4.44
CA LYS A 123 -37.46 -4.95 -5.04
C LYS A 123 -36.39 -3.99 -5.57
N VAL A 124 -36.55 -3.55 -6.82
CA VAL A 124 -35.58 -2.68 -7.52
C VAL A 124 -36.31 -1.47 -8.09
N VAL A 125 -35.81 -0.27 -7.79
CA VAL A 125 -36.29 0.99 -8.38
C VAL A 125 -35.17 1.66 -9.14
N ILE A 126 -35.47 2.12 -10.34
CA ILE A 126 -34.54 2.90 -11.17
C ILE A 126 -34.97 4.36 -11.12
N GLU A 127 -34.16 5.21 -10.49
CA GLU A 127 -34.38 6.66 -10.39
C GLU A 127 -33.43 7.41 -11.34
N GLY A 128 -33.97 8.31 -12.17
CA GLY A 128 -33.18 9.08 -13.12
C GLY A 128 -32.48 8.23 -14.20
N LEU A 129 -31.33 8.71 -14.70
CA LEU A 129 -30.62 8.09 -15.83
C LEU A 129 -29.71 6.91 -15.41
N TYR A 130 -29.27 6.88 -14.15
CA TYR A 130 -28.19 5.99 -13.70
C TYR A 130 -28.29 5.56 -12.22
N ASP A 131 -29.33 5.94 -11.46
CA ASP A 131 -29.43 5.60 -10.04
C ASP A 131 -30.34 4.37 -9.86
N VAL A 132 -29.82 3.32 -9.23
CA VAL A 132 -30.57 2.10 -8.95
C VAL A 132 -30.57 1.83 -7.47
N LYS A 133 -31.77 1.79 -6.90
CA LYS A 133 -32.02 1.53 -5.49
C LYS A 133 -32.57 0.12 -5.33
N LEU A 134 -31.97 -0.60 -4.40
CA LEU A 134 -32.36 -1.96 -4.04
C LEU A 134 -33.03 -1.94 -2.67
N TYR A 135 -34.14 -2.64 -2.55
CA TYR A 135 -34.90 -2.77 -1.31
C TYR A 135 -35.00 -4.26 -0.95
N PRO A 136 -33.98 -4.81 -0.25
CA PRO A 136 -34.04 -6.17 0.28
C PRO A 136 -34.95 -6.25 1.51
N GLU A 137 -35.44 -7.45 1.82
CA GLU A 137 -36.22 -7.69 3.04
C GLU A 137 -35.30 -7.85 4.27
N GLU A 138 -35.85 -7.66 5.48
CA GLU A 138 -35.10 -7.88 6.71
C GLU A 138 -34.78 -9.37 6.93
N GLY A 139 -33.50 -9.68 7.15
CA GLY A 139 -33.00 -11.04 7.33
C GLY A 139 -32.48 -11.72 6.06
N GLU A 140 -32.48 -11.05 4.90
CA GLU A 140 -31.80 -11.55 3.70
C GLU A 140 -30.27 -11.46 3.83
N THR A 141 -29.55 -12.55 3.52
CA THR A 141 -28.09 -12.60 3.63
C THR A 141 -27.42 -11.79 2.52
N THR A 142 -26.23 -11.24 2.79
CA THR A 142 -25.47 -10.48 1.78
C THR A 142 -25.08 -11.33 0.58
N THR A 143 -24.78 -12.61 0.79
CA THR A 143 -24.49 -13.58 -0.27
C THR A 143 -25.66 -13.72 -1.24
N VAL A 144 -26.86 -13.99 -0.72
CA VAL A 144 -28.10 -14.10 -1.52
C VAL A 144 -28.41 -12.79 -2.24
N LEU A 145 -28.28 -11.67 -1.54
CA LEU A 145 -28.48 -10.35 -2.12
C LEU A 145 -27.51 -10.08 -3.28
N ASN A 146 -26.24 -10.48 -3.15
CA ASN A 146 -25.24 -10.32 -4.21
C ASN A 146 -25.55 -11.20 -5.43
N PHE A 147 -26.01 -12.45 -5.24
CA PHE A 147 -26.50 -13.28 -6.34
C PHE A 147 -27.68 -12.64 -7.07
N LYS A 148 -28.68 -12.14 -6.34
CA LYS A 148 -29.85 -11.46 -6.93
C LYS A 148 -29.47 -10.16 -7.62
N ARG A 149 -28.58 -9.36 -7.02
CA ARG A 149 -28.01 -8.13 -7.61
C ARG A 149 -27.43 -8.40 -9.00
N VAL A 150 -26.56 -9.40 -9.10
CA VAL A 150 -25.90 -9.78 -10.35
C VAL A 150 -26.92 -10.23 -11.39
N SER A 151 -27.87 -11.08 -10.98
CA SER A 151 -28.94 -11.60 -11.83
C SER A 151 -29.88 -10.50 -12.34
N SER A 152 -30.21 -9.48 -11.52
CA SER A 152 -31.22 -8.46 -11.88
C SER A 152 -30.66 -7.20 -12.54
N LEU A 153 -29.51 -6.70 -12.12
CA LEU A 153 -29.04 -5.36 -12.50
C LEU A 153 -28.52 -5.29 -13.93
N HIS A 154 -27.88 -6.36 -14.41
CA HIS A 154 -27.03 -6.27 -15.60
C HIS A 154 -27.82 -5.91 -16.89
N TRP A 155 -29.06 -6.38 -17.03
CA TRP A 155 -29.86 -6.21 -18.24
C TRP A 155 -30.97 -5.16 -18.13
N LEU A 156 -31.41 -4.80 -16.92
CA LEU A 156 -32.33 -3.68 -16.70
C LEU A 156 -31.76 -2.36 -17.27
N PHE A 157 -30.44 -2.16 -17.20
CA PHE A 157 -29.77 -0.97 -17.74
C PHE A 157 -29.75 -0.88 -19.27
N LEU A 158 -29.87 -2.00 -19.98
CA LEU A 158 -29.87 -1.99 -21.45
C LEU A 158 -31.19 -1.48 -22.03
N CYS A 159 -32.22 -1.37 -21.19
CA CYS A 159 -33.52 -0.89 -21.61
C CYS A 159 -33.60 0.61 -21.82
N TRP A 160 -32.65 1.37 -21.28
CA TRP A 160 -32.76 2.82 -21.16
C TRP A 160 -32.33 3.62 -22.41
N LYS A 161 -31.45 3.10 -23.29
CA LYS A 161 -30.94 3.88 -24.44
C LYS A 161 -31.77 3.73 -25.71
N LYS A 162 -32.80 4.56 -25.87
CA LYS A 162 -33.37 4.91 -27.17
C LYS A 162 -33.53 6.43 -27.29
N THR A 163 -32.47 7.15 -27.63
CA THR A 163 -32.60 8.55 -28.07
C THR A 163 -31.66 8.87 -29.22
N ARG A 164 -32.31 9.12 -30.38
CA ARG A 164 -31.90 9.90 -31.56
C ARG A 164 -30.41 10.24 -31.70
N THR A 165 -29.74 9.50 -32.57
CA THR A 165 -29.09 9.94 -33.82
C THR A 165 -28.04 8.90 -34.22
N ARG A 166 -27.91 8.70 -35.53
CA ARG A 166 -26.87 8.06 -36.38
C ARG A 166 -25.49 7.58 -35.84
N ILE A 167 -25.17 7.59 -34.55
CA ILE A 167 -23.82 7.34 -34.02
C ILE A 167 -23.84 6.19 -33.01
N TRP A 168 -24.08 4.97 -33.50
CA TRP A 168 -23.80 3.73 -32.75
C TRP A 168 -22.52 3.03 -33.21
N TYR A 169 -21.86 3.55 -34.25
CA TYR A 169 -20.58 3.02 -34.69
C TYR A 169 -19.49 3.38 -33.68
N ASN A 170 -18.94 2.38 -32.97
CA ASN A 170 -17.73 2.47 -32.16
C ASN A 170 -17.66 3.64 -31.16
N THR A 171 -18.72 3.88 -30.38
CA THR A 171 -18.68 4.93 -29.33
C THR A 171 -18.36 4.36 -27.96
N ARG A 172 -17.42 5.02 -27.24
CA ARG A 172 -17.08 4.71 -25.85
C ARG A 172 -17.93 5.60 -24.93
N LYS A 173 -18.73 5.00 -24.04
CA LYS A 173 -19.57 5.74 -23.08
C LYS A 173 -19.42 5.17 -21.67
N TYR A 174 -19.49 6.01 -20.65
CA TYR A 174 -19.54 5.55 -19.26
C TYR A 174 -20.93 5.00 -18.93
N THR A 175 -20.98 3.82 -18.32
CA THR A 175 -22.23 3.18 -17.87
C THR A 175 -22.11 2.59 -16.48
N PRO A 176 -23.17 2.67 -15.66
CA PRO A 176 -23.21 1.98 -14.38
C PRO A 176 -23.17 0.47 -14.58
N THR A 177 -22.49 -0.20 -13.67
CA THR A 177 -22.33 -1.65 -13.55
C THR A 177 -22.27 -2.01 -12.06
N ILE A 178 -22.22 -3.30 -11.73
CA ILE A 178 -21.94 -3.76 -10.36
C ILE A 178 -20.58 -3.28 -9.84
N HIS A 179 -19.63 -2.99 -10.72
CA HIS A 179 -18.30 -2.44 -10.41
C HIS A 179 -18.26 -0.90 -10.48
N GLY A 180 -19.42 -0.24 -10.46
CA GLY A 180 -19.54 1.21 -10.61
C GLY A 180 -19.61 1.69 -12.07
N LYS A 181 -19.21 2.94 -12.33
CA LYS A 181 -19.19 3.55 -13.67
C LYS A 181 -17.98 3.04 -14.45
N CYS A 182 -18.26 2.24 -15.48
CA CYS A 182 -17.26 1.66 -16.37
C CYS A 182 -17.32 2.30 -17.75
N LYS A 183 -16.15 2.45 -18.39
CA LYS A 183 -16.08 2.85 -19.80
C LYS A 183 -16.41 1.65 -20.69
N THR A 184 -17.55 1.71 -21.38
CA THR A 184 -18.10 0.62 -22.19
C THR A 184 -18.00 0.94 -23.67
N HIS A 185 -17.50 -0.03 -24.44
CA HIS A 185 -17.52 -0.02 -25.90
C HIS A 185 -18.76 -0.75 -26.40
N TYR A 186 -19.51 -0.11 -27.29
CA TYR A 186 -20.73 -0.65 -27.88
C TYR A 186 -20.50 -1.02 -29.35
N THR A 187 -20.92 -2.22 -29.72
CA THR A 187 -20.95 -2.69 -31.12
C THR A 187 -22.36 -3.20 -31.43
N VAL A 188 -22.98 -2.67 -32.49
CA VAL A 188 -24.26 -3.19 -32.98
C VAL A 188 -23.96 -4.20 -34.06
N ASN A 189 -24.26 -5.47 -33.81
CA ASN A 189 -23.96 -6.57 -34.74
C ASN A 189 -25.06 -6.73 -35.78
N ALA A 190 -26.33 -6.56 -35.38
CA ALA A 190 -27.49 -6.64 -36.26
C ALA A 190 -28.52 -5.56 -35.92
N ARG A 191 -29.24 -5.09 -36.94
CA ARG A 191 -30.20 -3.99 -36.82
C ARG A 191 -31.37 -4.13 -37.77
N GLU A 192 -32.56 -3.95 -37.23
CA GLU A 192 -33.84 -3.78 -37.93
C GLU A 192 -34.43 -2.42 -37.53
N ASP A 193 -35.70 -2.35 -37.09
CA ASP A 193 -36.28 -1.12 -36.53
C ASP A 193 -35.56 -0.67 -35.25
N ILE A 194 -34.98 -1.64 -34.53
CA ILE A 194 -34.05 -1.42 -33.43
C ILE A 194 -32.76 -2.21 -33.64
N ALA A 195 -31.74 -1.91 -32.83
CA ALA A 195 -30.58 -2.80 -32.73
C ALA A 195 -31.05 -4.10 -32.06
N THR A 196 -31.10 -5.18 -32.85
CA THR A 196 -31.59 -6.50 -32.43
C THR A 196 -30.48 -7.36 -31.85
N ASP A 197 -29.21 -7.10 -32.20
CA ASP A 197 -28.02 -7.75 -31.61
C ASP A 197 -26.95 -6.70 -31.25
N VAL A 198 -26.55 -6.66 -29.97
CA VAL A 198 -25.61 -5.68 -29.43
C VAL A 198 -24.55 -6.38 -28.58
N SER A 199 -23.28 -6.15 -28.92
CA SER A 199 -22.14 -6.54 -28.11
C SER A 199 -21.58 -5.37 -27.30
N LEU A 200 -21.12 -5.66 -26.09
CA LEU A 200 -20.50 -4.73 -25.15
C LEU A 200 -19.13 -5.27 -24.76
N ASN A 201 -18.12 -4.41 -24.70
CA ASN A 201 -16.82 -4.76 -24.14
C ASN A 201 -16.37 -3.71 -23.12
N ARG A 202 -15.81 -4.16 -21.99
CA ARG A 202 -15.42 -3.32 -20.86
C ARG A 202 -14.08 -3.78 -20.30
N ASP A 203 -13.26 -2.80 -19.91
CA ASP A 203 -12.09 -3.03 -19.06
C ASP A 203 -12.50 -2.73 -17.61
N LEU A 204 -12.72 -3.79 -16.82
CA LEU A 204 -13.24 -3.67 -15.45
C LEU A 204 -12.21 -3.04 -14.51
N SER A 205 -10.91 -3.20 -14.80
CA SER A 205 -9.82 -2.62 -14.01
C SER A 205 -9.83 -1.08 -13.99
N ARG A 206 -10.62 -0.45 -14.87
CA ARG A 206 -10.74 1.01 -15.00
C ARG A 206 -12.08 1.56 -14.48
N CYS A 207 -12.91 0.73 -13.85
CA CYS A 207 -14.16 1.20 -13.27
C CYS A 207 -13.90 1.92 -11.93
N ASP A 208 -14.71 2.92 -11.63
CA ASP A 208 -14.52 3.80 -10.45
C ASP A 208 -14.74 3.09 -9.09
N LYS A 209 -15.49 1.99 -9.04
CA LYS A 209 -15.71 1.17 -7.84
C LYS A 209 -15.07 -0.23 -7.96
N PHE A 210 -14.19 -0.45 -8.92
CA PHE A 210 -13.40 -1.68 -8.97
C PHE A 210 -12.26 -1.58 -7.95
N VAL A 211 -12.51 -2.07 -6.73
CA VAL A 211 -11.52 -2.10 -5.65
C VAL A 211 -10.94 -3.51 -5.57
N PRO A 212 -9.65 -3.72 -5.90
CA PRO A 212 -9.00 -5.00 -5.66
C PRO A 212 -9.15 -5.39 -4.18
N MET A 213 -9.44 -6.66 -3.89
CA MET A 213 -9.59 -7.11 -2.50
C MET A 213 -8.35 -6.72 -1.69
N ARG A 214 -8.59 -6.00 -0.60
CA ARG A 214 -7.59 -5.70 0.41
C ARG A 214 -7.86 -6.64 1.56
N ASP A 215 -7.24 -7.82 1.53
CA ASP A 215 -7.34 -8.71 2.67
C ASP A 215 -6.58 -8.13 3.87
N HIS A 216 -7.17 -8.30 5.04
CA HIS A 216 -6.50 -8.02 6.30
C HIS A 216 -5.31 -8.98 6.42
N THR A 217 -4.13 -8.40 6.59
CA THR A 217 -2.89 -9.16 6.76
C THR A 217 -2.49 -9.14 8.21
N SER A 218 -2.02 -10.29 8.70
CA SER A 218 -1.43 -10.36 10.02
C SER A 218 -0.23 -9.41 10.13
N PRO A 219 -0.06 -8.69 11.26
CA PRO A 219 1.15 -7.97 11.58
C PRO A 219 2.38 -8.88 11.67
N LEU A 220 2.18 -10.19 11.85
CA LEU A 220 3.23 -11.21 11.94
C LEU A 220 3.50 -11.92 10.60
N ALA A 221 2.86 -11.52 9.51
CA ALA A 221 3.14 -12.14 8.21
C ALA A 221 4.60 -11.86 7.77
N LEU A 222 5.30 -12.88 7.29
CA LEU A 222 6.67 -12.73 6.77
C LEU A 222 6.71 -11.88 5.49
N ILE A 223 5.65 -11.96 4.70
CA ILE A 223 5.45 -11.17 3.49
C ILE A 223 4.24 -10.28 3.72
N THR A 224 4.48 -9.02 4.04
CA THR A 224 3.43 -8.02 4.27
C THR A 224 3.38 -7.05 3.09
N GLY A 225 2.19 -6.52 2.79
CA GLY A 225 2.05 -5.40 1.86
C GLY A 225 2.12 -5.74 0.37
N MET A 226 2.37 -7.00 0.01
CA MET A 226 2.30 -7.46 -1.38
C MET A 226 0.89 -7.76 -1.86
N HIS A 227 -0.08 -8.03 -0.96
CA HIS A 227 -1.43 -8.42 -1.36
C HIS A 227 -2.09 -7.41 -2.30
N TYR A 228 -2.04 -6.12 -1.94
CA TYR A 228 -2.68 -5.06 -2.74
C TYR A 228 -1.93 -4.78 -4.07
N PRO A 229 -0.60 -4.63 -4.10
CA PRO A 229 0.15 -4.57 -5.35
C PRO A 229 -0.09 -5.78 -6.25
N LEU A 230 -0.08 -7.01 -5.72
CA LEU A 230 -0.35 -8.21 -6.50
C LEU A 230 -1.80 -8.25 -7.02
N ALA A 231 -2.78 -7.82 -6.22
CA ALA A 231 -4.17 -7.73 -6.64
C ALA A 231 -4.36 -6.70 -7.78
N GLN A 232 -3.55 -5.63 -7.84
CA GLN A 232 -3.53 -4.70 -8.98
C GLN A 232 -2.94 -5.31 -10.26
N LEU A 233 -2.20 -6.41 -10.14
CA LEU A 233 -1.67 -7.14 -11.30
C LEU A 233 -2.70 -8.11 -11.89
N ILE A 234 -3.95 -8.12 -11.39
CA ILE A 234 -5.07 -8.83 -11.98
C ILE A 234 -5.77 -7.92 -12.98
N ARG A 235 -5.71 -8.28 -14.27
CA ARG A 235 -6.44 -7.57 -15.31
C ARG A 235 -7.81 -8.19 -15.50
N SER A 236 -8.83 -7.35 -15.46
CA SER A 236 -10.22 -7.78 -15.51
C SER A 236 -10.94 -7.19 -16.71
N SER A 237 -11.66 -8.01 -17.48
CA SER A 237 -12.39 -7.60 -18.68
C SER A 237 -13.75 -8.28 -18.75
N GLN A 238 -14.72 -7.61 -19.35
CA GLN A 238 -16.07 -8.15 -19.56
C GLN A 238 -16.51 -7.98 -21.00
N SER A 239 -16.97 -9.06 -21.61
CA SER A 239 -17.62 -9.07 -22.93
C SER A 239 -19.04 -9.60 -22.78
N CYS A 240 -20.03 -8.88 -23.30
CA CYS A 240 -21.42 -9.32 -23.27
C CYS A 240 -22.09 -9.19 -24.63
N ASN A 241 -23.04 -10.06 -24.93
CA ASN A 241 -23.90 -10.01 -26.10
C ASN A 241 -25.37 -10.04 -25.68
N TYR A 242 -26.20 -9.20 -26.30
CA TYR A 242 -27.63 -9.12 -26.04
C TYR A 242 -28.43 -9.16 -27.32
N ARG A 243 -29.56 -9.87 -27.25
CA ARG A 243 -30.55 -9.92 -28.33
C ARG A 243 -31.90 -9.41 -27.86
N PHE A 244 -32.56 -8.68 -28.76
CA PHE A 244 -33.84 -8.03 -28.51
C PHE A 244 -34.87 -8.42 -29.57
N ASP A 245 -36.11 -8.62 -29.13
CA ASP A 245 -37.25 -8.85 -30.01
C ASP A 245 -37.53 -7.58 -30.82
N ASN A 246 -37.58 -7.69 -32.16
CA ASN A 246 -37.77 -6.51 -32.99
C ASN A 246 -39.18 -5.91 -32.83
N GLU A 247 -40.25 -6.66 -32.58
CA GLU A 247 -41.59 -6.06 -32.47
C GLU A 247 -41.89 -5.58 -31.05
N LYS A 248 -41.66 -6.45 -30.08
CA LYS A 248 -42.00 -6.27 -28.66
C LYS A 248 -40.90 -5.54 -27.88
N LYS A 249 -39.72 -5.35 -28.48
CA LYS A 249 -38.58 -4.54 -27.99
C LYS A 249 -37.94 -5.00 -26.68
N HIS A 250 -38.42 -6.07 -26.04
CA HIS A 250 -37.83 -6.65 -24.83
C HIS A 250 -36.64 -7.55 -25.15
N MET A 251 -35.81 -7.80 -24.14
CA MET A 251 -34.64 -8.69 -24.28
C MET A 251 -35.08 -10.15 -24.32
N THR A 252 -34.60 -10.89 -25.31
CA THR A 252 -34.85 -12.32 -25.51
C THR A 252 -33.69 -13.18 -25.04
N PHE A 253 -32.46 -12.69 -25.18
CA PHE A 253 -31.24 -13.39 -24.77
C PHE A 253 -30.16 -12.42 -24.30
N GLY A 254 -29.38 -12.83 -23.30
CA GLY A 254 -28.17 -12.15 -22.86
C GLY A 254 -27.10 -13.16 -22.46
N SER A 255 -25.86 -12.94 -22.89
CA SER A 255 -24.70 -13.72 -22.50
C SER A 255 -23.54 -12.79 -22.12
N CYS A 256 -22.90 -13.03 -20.98
CA CYS A 256 -21.77 -12.25 -20.49
C CYS A 256 -20.64 -13.17 -20.08
N THR A 257 -19.41 -12.79 -20.45
CA THR A 257 -18.17 -13.43 -20.04
C THR A 257 -17.28 -12.38 -19.37
N GLU A 258 -17.00 -12.57 -18.09
CA GLU A 258 -16.00 -11.83 -17.33
C GLU A 258 -14.71 -12.67 -17.24
N ASN A 259 -13.56 -12.06 -17.46
CA ASN A 259 -12.26 -12.71 -17.41
C ASN A 259 -11.29 -11.90 -16.55
N HIS A 260 -10.66 -12.55 -15.58
CA HIS A 260 -9.69 -12.00 -14.65
C HIS A 260 -8.38 -12.78 -14.77
N ILE A 261 -7.30 -12.16 -15.23
CA ILE A 261 -6.01 -12.82 -15.44
C ILE A 261 -4.90 -12.20 -14.60
N LEU A 262 -4.10 -13.04 -13.94
CA LEU A 262 -2.92 -12.61 -13.20
C LEU A 262 -1.73 -12.37 -14.16
N ILE A 263 -1.32 -11.11 -14.31
CA ILE A 263 -0.33 -10.68 -15.32
C ILE A 263 1.08 -11.27 -15.14
N PRO A 264 1.70 -11.29 -13.93
CA PRO A 264 3.13 -11.53 -13.76
C PRO A 264 3.61 -12.92 -14.18
N PHE A 265 2.69 -13.87 -14.35
CA PHE A 265 2.95 -15.24 -14.80
C PHE A 265 2.17 -15.59 -16.08
N SER A 266 1.65 -14.57 -16.78
CA SER A 266 0.88 -14.77 -18.01
C SER A 266 1.75 -14.69 -19.27
N TYR A 267 1.70 -15.71 -20.11
CA TYR A 267 2.26 -15.65 -21.46
C TYR A 267 1.26 -14.97 -22.40
N LYS A 268 1.72 -13.97 -23.15
CA LYS A 268 0.90 -13.16 -24.09
C LYS A 268 -0.37 -12.53 -23.49
N ARG A 269 -0.50 -12.48 -22.16
CA ARG A 269 -1.72 -12.02 -21.45
C ARG A 269 -2.97 -12.85 -21.74
N GLU A 270 -2.78 -14.11 -22.13
CA GLU A 270 -3.84 -15.04 -22.47
C GLU A 270 -3.70 -16.37 -21.70
N TYR A 271 -2.47 -16.78 -21.41
CA TYR A 271 -2.18 -18.07 -20.78
C TYR A 271 -1.60 -17.82 -19.38
N GLY A 272 -2.30 -18.21 -18.33
CA GLY A 272 -1.87 -18.02 -16.94
C GLY A 272 -2.97 -18.39 -15.95
N VAL A 273 -2.79 -18.00 -14.68
CA VAL A 273 -3.84 -18.13 -13.66
C VAL A 273 -4.97 -17.17 -14.01
N ALA A 274 -6.16 -17.71 -14.29
CA ALA A 274 -7.32 -16.93 -14.70
C ALA A 274 -8.60 -17.37 -14.00
N ASN A 275 -9.49 -16.42 -13.74
CA ASN A 275 -10.89 -16.67 -13.42
C ASN A 275 -11.78 -16.24 -14.59
N VAL A 276 -12.68 -17.11 -15.04
CA VAL A 276 -13.66 -16.80 -16.08
C VAL A 276 -15.06 -17.02 -15.52
N GLY A 277 -15.84 -15.95 -15.42
CA GLY A 277 -17.26 -15.99 -15.09
C GLY A 277 -18.10 -15.93 -16.36
N LYS A 278 -19.04 -16.85 -16.53
CA LYS A 278 -20.02 -16.85 -17.62
C LYS A 278 -21.43 -16.75 -17.07
N GLN A 279 -22.28 -15.99 -17.75
CA GLN A 279 -23.67 -15.77 -17.38
C GLN A 279 -24.52 -15.81 -18.63
N GLU A 280 -25.61 -16.55 -18.58
CA GLU A 280 -26.57 -16.65 -19.67
C GLU A 280 -27.99 -16.46 -19.14
N LEU A 281 -28.80 -15.74 -19.92
CA LEU A 281 -30.16 -15.41 -19.58
C LEU A 281 -31.03 -15.53 -20.83
N THR A 282 -32.05 -16.40 -20.78
CA THR A 282 -32.94 -16.66 -21.91
C THR A 282 -34.39 -16.45 -21.51
N LEU A 283 -35.14 -15.67 -22.30
CA LEU A 283 -36.56 -15.44 -22.05
C LEU A 283 -37.35 -16.73 -22.33
N VAL A 284 -38.15 -17.15 -21.34
CA VAL A 284 -39.02 -18.32 -21.44
C VAL A 284 -40.44 -17.89 -21.81
N LYS A 285 -41.00 -16.92 -21.07
CA LYS A 285 -42.41 -16.53 -21.20
C LYS A 285 -42.66 -15.09 -20.77
N VAL A 286 -43.65 -14.45 -21.39
CA VAL A 286 -44.24 -13.19 -20.94
C VAL A 286 -45.72 -13.40 -20.70
N SER A 287 -46.24 -12.98 -19.55
CA SER A 287 -47.66 -13.12 -19.19
C SER A 287 -48.22 -11.85 -18.53
N PRO A 288 -49.53 -11.56 -18.66
CA PRO A 288 -50.17 -10.48 -17.91
C PRO A 288 -50.17 -10.76 -16.40
N HIS A 289 -49.99 -9.73 -15.57
CA HIS A 289 -49.93 -9.86 -14.11
C HIS A 289 -50.51 -8.61 -13.41
N ASN A 290 -51.42 -8.80 -12.45
CA ASN A 290 -52.34 -7.76 -11.98
C ASN A 290 -52.10 -7.26 -10.54
N ASP A 291 -50.88 -7.37 -10.01
CA ASP A 291 -50.54 -6.76 -8.71
C ASP A 291 -49.94 -5.35 -8.86
N ARG A 292 -50.55 -4.38 -8.17
CA ARG A 292 -50.18 -2.95 -8.19
C ARG A 292 -49.41 -2.49 -6.94
N ILE A 293 -49.21 -3.38 -5.96
CA ILE A 293 -48.68 -3.03 -4.64
C ILE A 293 -47.14 -3.00 -4.68
N PHE A 294 -46.56 -1.80 -4.60
CA PHE A 294 -45.11 -1.60 -4.43
C PHE A 294 -44.88 -0.72 -3.19
N ALA A 295 -44.51 -1.34 -2.05
CA ALA A 295 -44.21 -0.63 -0.81
C ALA A 295 -42.71 -0.30 -0.72
N HIS A 296 -42.38 0.96 -0.43
CA HIS A 296 -41.01 1.42 -0.28
C HIS A 296 -40.46 1.00 1.10
N GLY A 297 -39.35 0.25 1.11
CA GLY A 297 -38.58 -0.06 2.33
C GLY A 297 -37.45 0.94 2.58
N LYS A 298 -36.71 0.78 3.68
CA LYS A 298 -35.45 1.53 3.89
C LYS A 298 -34.36 1.00 2.96
N ALA A 299 -33.67 1.90 2.25
CA ALA A 299 -32.47 1.55 1.51
C ALA A 299 -31.36 1.13 2.50
N VAL A 300 -30.69 0.03 2.21
CA VAL A 300 -29.67 -0.57 3.09
C VAL A 300 -28.28 -0.29 2.53
N GLU A 301 -27.46 0.42 3.31
CA GLU A 301 -25.99 0.28 3.24
C GLU A 301 -25.59 -1.06 3.86
N ASP A 302 -24.63 -1.75 3.23
CA ASP A 302 -24.21 -3.14 3.52
C ASP A 302 -24.44 -3.60 4.97
N LYS A 303 -25.34 -4.58 5.14
CA LYS A 303 -25.59 -5.19 6.45
C LYS A 303 -24.35 -5.98 6.87
N SER A 304 -23.75 -5.50 7.95
CA SER A 304 -22.52 -5.94 8.60
C SER A 304 -22.49 -7.41 9.00
N PHE A 305 -21.27 -7.96 9.07
CA PHE A 305 -20.92 -9.21 9.74
C PHE A 305 -21.67 -9.42 11.08
N VAL A 306 -21.99 -10.68 11.36
CA VAL A 306 -22.66 -11.12 12.61
C VAL A 306 -21.84 -10.65 13.82
N GLN A 307 -22.44 -9.79 14.65
CA GLN A 307 -21.83 -9.25 15.88
C GLN A 307 -22.14 -10.15 17.08
N ASP A 308 -21.82 -11.44 16.98
CA ASP A 308 -22.12 -12.42 18.02
C ASP A 308 -20.87 -12.79 18.83
N LYS A 309 -20.86 -12.38 20.09
CA LYS A 309 -19.80 -12.70 21.06
C LYS A 309 -19.77 -14.20 21.38
N ASP A 310 -20.92 -14.84 21.52
CA ASP A 310 -21.02 -16.24 21.93
C ASP A 310 -20.50 -17.17 20.83
N ALA A 311 -20.70 -16.79 19.56
CA ALA A 311 -20.09 -17.49 18.42
C ALA A 311 -18.57 -17.58 18.53
N VAL A 312 -17.89 -16.49 18.94
CA VAL A 312 -16.44 -16.48 19.13
C VAL A 312 -16.02 -17.30 20.34
N LEU A 313 -16.72 -17.15 21.46
CA LEU A 313 -16.40 -17.91 22.68
C LEU A 313 -16.58 -19.42 22.48
N ASN A 314 -17.62 -19.83 21.75
CA ASN A 314 -17.88 -21.23 21.45
C ASN A 314 -16.80 -21.83 20.54
N LEU A 315 -16.41 -21.13 19.47
CA LEU A 315 -15.30 -21.57 18.62
C LEU A 315 -13.97 -21.63 19.37
N LEU A 316 -13.73 -20.69 20.28
CA LEU A 316 -12.53 -20.68 21.12
C LEU A 316 -12.49 -21.87 22.09
N ARG A 317 -13.62 -22.18 22.75
CA ARG A 317 -13.77 -23.35 23.62
C ARG A 317 -13.62 -24.67 22.84
N GLU A 318 -14.19 -24.75 21.64
CA GLU A 318 -14.04 -25.91 20.76
C GLU A 318 -12.57 -26.15 20.40
N LEU A 319 -11.82 -25.09 20.08
CA LEU A 319 -10.39 -25.19 19.76
C LEU A 319 -9.50 -25.52 20.97
N ASP A 320 -9.82 -24.97 22.14
CA ASP A 320 -9.06 -25.19 23.38
C ASP A 320 -9.23 -26.62 23.89
N THR A 321 -10.44 -27.19 23.74
CA THR A 321 -10.77 -28.55 24.16
C THR A 321 -10.54 -29.62 23.09
N LEU A 322 -10.11 -29.23 21.88
CA LEU A 322 -9.92 -30.15 20.76
C LEU A 322 -8.79 -31.16 21.06
N PRO A 323 -9.07 -32.48 21.06
CA PRO A 323 -8.08 -33.47 21.40
C PRO A 323 -7.01 -33.63 20.30
N GLU A 324 -5.81 -34.08 20.67
CA GLU A 324 -4.64 -34.12 19.77
C GLU A 324 -4.84 -35.00 18.52
N ASN A 325 -5.67 -36.03 18.63
CA ASN A 325 -6.01 -36.94 17.53
C ASN A 325 -6.94 -36.32 16.46
N GLU A 326 -7.57 -35.18 16.74
CA GLU A 326 -8.38 -34.41 15.78
C GLU A 326 -7.65 -33.17 15.23
N GLY A 327 -6.31 -33.22 15.20
CA GLY A 327 -5.46 -32.10 14.79
C GLY A 327 -5.80 -31.50 13.41
N GLU A 328 -6.31 -32.30 12.48
CA GLU A 328 -6.76 -31.87 11.14
C GLU A 328 -7.91 -30.86 11.16
N ARG A 329 -8.78 -30.89 12.18
CA ARG A 329 -9.88 -29.93 12.35
C ARG A 329 -9.42 -28.58 12.90
N ARG A 330 -8.23 -28.53 13.52
CA ARG A 330 -7.72 -27.34 14.22
C ARG A 330 -7.53 -26.15 13.26
N ALA A 331 -6.92 -26.38 12.10
CA ALA A 331 -6.66 -25.29 11.14
C ALA A 331 -7.94 -24.71 10.52
N PRO A 332 -8.91 -25.50 10.02
CA PRO A 332 -10.21 -24.99 9.56
C PRO A 332 -11.00 -24.25 10.65
N LEU A 333 -11.02 -24.77 11.88
CA LEU A 333 -11.69 -24.12 13.02
C LEU A 333 -11.02 -22.80 13.40
N PHE A 334 -9.69 -22.76 13.42
CA PHE A 334 -8.95 -21.52 13.69
C PHE A 334 -9.17 -20.48 12.60
N HIS A 335 -9.20 -20.89 11.32
CA HIS A 335 -9.54 -19.99 10.22
C HIS A 335 -10.97 -19.43 10.37
N LYS A 336 -11.94 -20.28 10.73
CA LYS A 336 -13.32 -19.85 11.02
C LYS A 336 -13.37 -18.83 12.15
N LEU A 337 -12.66 -19.08 13.25
CA LEU A 337 -12.56 -18.17 14.38
C LEU A 337 -11.95 -16.81 13.98
N VAL A 338 -10.83 -16.81 13.26
CA VAL A 338 -10.21 -15.57 12.75
C VAL A 338 -11.17 -14.80 11.83
N SER A 339 -11.88 -15.49 10.94
CA SER A 339 -12.86 -14.89 10.03
C SER A 339 -14.03 -14.24 10.79
N THR A 340 -14.54 -14.90 11.82
CA THR A 340 -15.59 -14.34 12.69
C THR A 340 -15.09 -13.09 13.43
N VAL A 341 -13.89 -13.15 14.00
CA VAL A 341 -13.30 -12.02 14.75
C VAL A 341 -13.00 -10.83 13.83
N ARG A 342 -12.60 -11.04 12.57
CA ARG A 342 -12.43 -9.97 11.57
C ARG A 342 -13.70 -9.17 11.30
N GLY A 343 -14.87 -9.79 11.48
CA GLY A 343 -16.15 -9.13 11.33
C GLY A 343 -16.59 -8.30 12.55
N MET A 344 -15.92 -8.42 13.69
CA MET A 344 -16.36 -7.79 14.93
C MET A 344 -16.02 -6.30 15.01
N LYS A 345 -16.96 -5.53 15.55
CA LYS A 345 -16.75 -4.14 15.94
C LYS A 345 -16.01 -4.04 17.27
N THR A 346 -15.41 -2.88 17.52
CA THR A 346 -14.64 -2.59 18.73
C THR A 346 -15.41 -2.89 20.02
N GLU A 347 -16.70 -2.54 20.08
CA GLU A 347 -17.54 -2.71 21.27
C GLU A 347 -17.73 -4.20 21.58
N THR A 348 -18.13 -4.98 20.56
CA THR A 348 -18.35 -6.43 20.67
C THR A 348 -17.07 -7.17 21.04
N LEU A 349 -15.96 -6.87 20.35
CA LEU A 349 -14.68 -7.53 20.59
C LEU A 349 -14.12 -7.19 21.98
N SER A 350 -14.21 -5.91 22.40
CA SER A 350 -13.76 -5.50 23.73
C SER A 350 -14.57 -6.17 24.84
N ALA A 351 -15.88 -6.38 24.65
CA ALA A 351 -16.74 -7.08 25.60
C ALA A 351 -16.51 -8.60 25.65
N ALA A 352 -16.02 -9.20 24.56
CA ALA A 352 -15.68 -10.63 24.50
C ALA A 352 -14.33 -10.94 25.15
N LEU A 353 -13.42 -9.96 25.18
CA LEU A 353 -12.02 -10.16 25.48
C LEU A 353 -11.72 -10.73 26.87
N PRO A 354 -12.34 -10.26 27.98
CA PRO A 354 -12.05 -10.82 29.31
C PRO A 354 -12.39 -12.31 29.41
N GLU A 355 -13.51 -12.72 28.81
CA GLU A 355 -13.95 -14.12 28.79
C GLU A 355 -13.10 -14.97 27.84
N ALA A 356 -12.71 -14.44 26.68
CA ALA A 356 -11.80 -15.13 25.75
C ALA A 356 -10.43 -15.40 26.40
N LEU A 357 -9.88 -14.43 27.13
CA LEU A 357 -8.63 -14.59 27.88
C LEU A 357 -8.76 -15.61 29.03
N ALA A 358 -9.95 -15.74 29.62
CA ALA A 358 -10.22 -16.73 30.66
C ALA A 358 -10.34 -18.15 30.08
N VAL A 359 -10.87 -18.30 28.86
CA VAL A 359 -10.88 -19.58 28.13
C VAL A 359 -9.46 -19.97 27.75
N SER A 360 -8.76 -19.13 26.96
CA SER A 360 -7.41 -19.45 26.51
C SER A 360 -6.64 -18.19 26.11
N ARG A 361 -5.65 -17.81 26.92
CA ARG A 361 -4.80 -16.63 26.65
C ARG A 361 -4.02 -16.79 25.35
N VAL A 362 -3.41 -17.96 25.13
CA VAL A 362 -2.55 -18.22 23.98
C VAL A 362 -3.34 -18.16 22.68
N LEU A 363 -4.49 -18.85 22.60
CA LEU A 363 -5.34 -18.81 21.43
C LEU A 363 -5.88 -17.40 21.17
N THR A 364 -6.30 -16.68 22.21
CA THR A 364 -6.77 -15.29 22.07
C THR A 364 -5.69 -14.39 21.44
N TYR A 365 -4.44 -14.47 21.90
CA TYR A 365 -3.35 -13.69 21.32
C TYR A 365 -3.06 -14.07 19.87
N GLN A 366 -3.08 -15.36 19.54
CA GLN A 366 -2.89 -15.82 18.16
C GLN A 366 -4.01 -15.31 17.24
N VAL A 367 -5.27 -15.39 17.66
CA VAL A 367 -6.42 -14.94 16.87
C VAL A 367 -6.35 -13.44 16.63
N LEU A 368 -6.10 -12.65 17.68
CA LEU A 368 -6.00 -11.20 17.55
C LEU A 368 -4.85 -10.79 16.63
N ALA A 369 -3.69 -11.45 16.73
CA ALA A 369 -2.59 -11.22 15.81
C ALA A 369 -3.00 -11.57 14.37
N GLN A 370 -3.58 -12.75 14.12
CA GLN A 370 -3.94 -13.16 12.76
C GLN A 370 -5.13 -12.40 12.15
N CYS A 371 -5.93 -11.73 12.98
CA CYS A 371 -7.10 -10.97 12.55
C CYS A 371 -6.73 -9.80 11.61
N GLY A 372 -5.75 -8.98 11.96
CA GLY A 372 -5.26 -7.89 11.10
C GLY A 372 -6.22 -6.72 10.87
N THR A 373 -7.34 -6.64 11.60
CA THR A 373 -8.25 -5.48 11.56
C THR A 373 -7.83 -4.37 12.53
N PRO A 374 -8.29 -3.12 12.33
CA PRO A 374 -8.10 -2.03 13.30
C PRO A 374 -8.59 -2.39 14.71
N GLU A 375 -9.76 -3.04 14.80
CA GLU A 375 -10.41 -3.43 16.05
C GLU A 375 -9.56 -4.45 16.81
N CYS A 376 -9.02 -5.45 16.11
CA CYS A 376 -8.14 -6.46 16.69
C CYS A 376 -6.83 -5.86 17.18
N SER A 377 -6.23 -4.97 16.38
CA SER A 377 -4.99 -4.27 16.78
C SER A 377 -5.23 -3.42 18.03
N SER A 378 -6.35 -2.72 18.10
CA SER A 378 -6.75 -1.94 19.29
C SER A 378 -6.95 -2.85 20.51
N ALA A 379 -7.59 -4.00 20.34
CA ALA A 379 -7.76 -4.98 21.42
C ALA A 379 -6.40 -5.50 21.95
N ILE A 380 -5.44 -5.82 21.07
CA ILE A 380 -4.08 -6.20 21.49
C ILE A 380 -3.43 -5.06 22.27
N MET A 381 -3.52 -3.81 21.78
CA MET A 381 -2.92 -2.66 22.44
C MET A 381 -3.51 -2.42 23.84
N LYS A 382 -4.83 -2.61 24.02
CA LYS A 382 -5.48 -2.57 25.33
C LYS A 382 -4.95 -3.65 26.27
N ILE A 383 -4.77 -4.88 25.79
CA ILE A 383 -4.18 -5.98 26.58
C ILE A 383 -2.77 -5.61 27.01
N LEU A 384 -1.91 -5.17 26.08
CA LEU A 384 -0.51 -4.88 26.36
C LEU A 384 -0.34 -3.76 27.40
N ARG A 385 -1.27 -2.79 27.47
CA ARG A 385 -1.26 -1.75 28.51
C ARG A 385 -1.56 -2.29 29.92
N THR A 386 -2.08 -3.51 30.06
CA THR A 386 -2.29 -4.15 31.38
C THR A 386 -1.03 -4.83 31.92
N PHE A 387 0.00 -5.00 31.09
CA PHE A 387 1.27 -5.59 31.50
C PHE A 387 2.14 -4.56 32.23
N ASP A 388 3.10 -5.06 32.99
CA ASP A 388 4.13 -4.25 33.65
C ASP A 388 4.91 -3.41 32.62
N THR A 389 5.21 -2.17 32.95
CA THR A 389 5.97 -1.24 32.10
C THR A 389 7.39 -1.72 31.77
N ASN A 390 7.94 -2.68 32.51
CA ASN A 390 9.25 -3.28 32.28
C ASN A 390 9.20 -4.57 31.44
N ALA A 391 8.00 -5.08 31.11
CA ALA A 391 7.86 -6.29 30.30
C ALA A 391 8.44 -6.08 28.89
N LEU A 392 9.37 -6.97 28.50
CA LEU A 392 10.04 -6.94 27.20
C LEU A 392 9.14 -7.48 26.09
N GLU A 393 8.19 -8.33 26.44
CA GLU A 393 7.19 -8.90 25.53
C GLU A 393 6.29 -7.79 24.95
N VAL A 394 6.02 -6.73 25.72
CA VAL A 394 5.29 -5.55 25.25
C VAL A 394 6.08 -4.85 24.16
N ASP A 395 7.39 -4.64 24.37
CA ASP A 395 8.26 -3.98 23.39
C ASP A 395 8.33 -4.76 22.08
N ALA A 396 8.53 -6.07 22.16
CA ALA A 396 8.58 -6.95 20.98
C ALA A 396 7.25 -6.96 20.22
N THR A 397 6.13 -7.06 20.93
CA THR A 397 4.79 -7.13 20.31
C THR A 397 4.40 -5.79 19.67
N VAL A 398 4.62 -4.67 20.36
CA VAL A 398 4.35 -3.33 19.80
C VAL A 398 5.23 -3.06 18.58
N PHE A 399 6.51 -3.44 18.62
CA PHE A 399 7.39 -3.32 17.47
C PHE A 399 6.90 -4.13 16.27
N ALA A 400 6.45 -5.37 16.48
CA ALA A 400 5.87 -6.21 15.43
C ALA A 400 4.58 -5.61 14.84
N LEU A 401 3.68 -5.08 15.69
CA LEU A 401 2.50 -4.34 15.24
C LEU A 401 2.87 -3.08 14.42
N GLY A 402 4.05 -2.50 14.69
CA GLY A 402 4.61 -1.41 13.90
C GLY A 402 4.95 -1.77 12.45
N LEU A 403 5.02 -3.06 12.11
CA LEU A 403 5.37 -3.57 10.77
C LEU A 403 4.15 -3.83 9.88
N VAL A 404 2.94 -3.49 10.32
CA VAL A 404 1.72 -3.55 9.50
C VAL A 404 1.90 -2.72 8.21
N SER A 405 1.48 -3.26 7.07
CA SER A 405 1.68 -2.58 5.78
C SER A 405 0.72 -1.43 5.53
N ASN A 406 -0.56 -1.61 5.89
CA ASN A 406 -1.61 -0.61 5.70
C ASN A 406 -2.24 -0.29 7.06
N PRO A 407 -1.55 0.48 7.91
CA PRO A 407 -2.08 0.86 9.21
C PRO A 407 -3.34 1.71 9.08
N SER A 408 -4.17 1.71 10.12
CA SER A 408 -5.37 2.55 10.24
C SER A 408 -5.11 3.78 11.11
N ALA A 409 -6.00 4.78 11.02
CA ALA A 409 -5.98 5.93 11.92
C ALA A 409 -6.10 5.51 13.40
N LEU A 410 -6.93 4.49 13.68
CA LEU A 410 -7.07 3.91 15.02
C LEU A 410 -5.74 3.34 15.54
N LEU A 411 -4.97 2.65 14.69
CA LEU A 411 -3.67 2.12 15.09
C LEU A 411 -2.65 3.25 15.36
N VAL A 412 -2.68 4.35 14.60
CA VAL A 412 -1.85 5.54 14.89
C VAL A 412 -2.16 6.08 16.29
N HIS A 413 -3.45 6.23 16.61
CA HIS A 413 -3.89 6.69 17.93
C HIS A 413 -3.43 5.74 19.03
N ASP A 414 -3.67 4.43 18.87
CA ASP A 414 -3.29 3.45 19.90
C ASP A 414 -1.77 3.35 20.12
N MET A 415 -0.98 3.48 19.06
CA MET A 415 0.47 3.54 19.13
C MET A 415 0.96 4.80 19.85
N LEU A 416 0.30 5.95 19.63
CA LEU A 416 0.62 7.18 20.35
C LEU A 416 0.36 7.02 21.85
N GLU A 417 -0.80 6.47 22.23
CA GLU A 417 -1.13 6.23 23.63
C GLU A 417 -0.19 5.21 24.28
N MET A 418 0.25 4.18 23.54
CA MET A 418 1.28 3.25 24.01
C MET A 418 2.64 3.95 24.19
N ALA A 419 3.03 4.83 23.27
CA ALA A 419 4.27 5.60 23.38
C ALA A 419 4.26 6.58 24.56
N LYS A 420 3.09 7.13 24.91
CA LYS A 420 2.91 7.93 26.14
C LYS A 420 3.02 7.08 27.40
N TYR A 421 2.47 5.87 27.39
CA TYR A 421 2.49 4.94 28.52
C TYR A 421 3.88 4.33 28.76
N LYS A 422 4.53 3.85 27.70
CA LYS A 422 5.85 3.19 27.73
C LYS A 422 6.73 3.76 26.60
N PRO A 423 7.46 4.87 26.83
CA PRO A 423 8.28 5.54 25.82
C PRO A 423 9.61 4.81 25.54
N SER A 424 9.59 3.49 25.41
CA SER A 424 10.76 2.69 25.07
C SER A 424 11.18 2.91 23.61
N LYS A 425 12.44 2.59 23.30
CA LYS A 425 12.98 2.69 21.94
C LYS A 425 12.14 1.87 20.93
N PRO A 426 11.79 0.59 21.16
CA PRO A 426 10.98 -0.18 20.21
C PRO A 426 9.59 0.42 19.98
N VAL A 427 8.92 0.89 21.03
CA VAL A 427 7.58 1.52 20.93
C VAL A 427 7.62 2.81 20.11
N MET A 428 8.62 3.66 20.34
CA MET A 428 8.78 4.91 19.59
C MET A 428 9.07 4.67 18.11
N TYR A 429 9.90 3.67 17.78
CA TYR A 429 10.12 3.27 16.38
C TYR A 429 8.87 2.66 15.74
N ALA A 430 8.11 1.85 16.47
CA ALA A 430 6.84 1.30 16.00
C ALA A 430 5.86 2.42 15.62
N LEU A 431 5.70 3.42 16.49
CA LEU A 431 4.89 4.61 16.20
C LEU A 431 5.36 5.32 14.92
N SER A 432 6.67 5.55 14.76
CA SER A 432 7.20 6.18 13.54
C SER A 432 6.90 5.38 12.27
N ASN A 433 7.00 4.05 12.33
CA ASN A 433 6.74 3.18 11.19
C ASN A 433 5.26 3.19 10.80
N VAL A 434 4.35 3.13 11.78
CA VAL A 434 2.90 3.21 11.56
C VAL A 434 2.51 4.54 10.93
N VAL A 435 3.00 5.67 11.46
CA VAL A 435 2.72 7.00 10.91
C VAL A 435 3.29 7.16 9.50
N LYS A 436 4.55 6.74 9.27
CA LYS A 436 5.21 6.78 7.96
C LYS A 436 4.39 6.00 6.92
N ARG A 437 4.00 4.77 7.24
CA ARG A 437 3.26 3.89 6.33
C ARG A 437 1.85 4.38 6.07
N PHE A 438 1.13 4.82 7.11
CA PHE A 438 -0.21 5.41 6.99
C PHE A 438 -0.20 6.60 6.02
N TYR A 439 0.73 7.54 6.23
CA TYR A 439 0.82 8.73 5.38
C TYR A 439 1.23 8.38 3.94
N LYS A 440 2.12 7.40 3.75
CA LYS A 440 2.51 6.91 2.42
C LYS A 440 1.33 6.27 1.67
N SER A 441 0.43 5.55 2.35
CA SER A 441 -0.70 4.87 1.72
C SER A 441 -1.89 5.79 1.46
N GLU A 442 -2.23 6.67 2.41
CA GLU A 442 -3.44 7.51 2.33
C GLU A 442 -3.17 8.91 1.79
N GLY A 443 -1.96 9.45 1.95
CA GLY A 443 -1.60 10.81 1.56
C GLY A 443 -2.39 11.91 2.31
N LYS A 444 -3.02 11.57 3.43
CA LYS A 444 -3.92 12.46 4.19
C LYS A 444 -3.27 12.89 5.50
N GLN A 445 -3.44 14.17 5.83
CA GLN A 445 -3.22 14.69 7.16
C GLN A 445 -4.48 14.47 8.01
N ILE A 446 -4.32 13.85 9.17
CA ILE A 446 -5.41 13.53 10.11
C ILE A 446 -5.08 14.05 11.52
N PRO A 447 -6.08 14.27 12.39
CA PRO A 447 -5.87 14.76 13.76
C PRO A 447 -4.88 13.93 14.59
N GLU A 448 -4.83 12.61 14.35
CA GLU A 448 -3.92 11.68 15.01
C GLU A 448 -2.46 11.96 14.65
N ILE A 449 -2.15 12.28 13.39
CA ILE A 449 -0.78 12.66 12.96
C ILE A 449 -0.38 13.98 13.62
N HIS A 450 -1.30 14.94 13.70
CA HIS A 450 -1.04 16.20 14.40
C HIS A 450 -0.75 15.95 15.89
N SER A 451 -1.51 15.08 16.54
CA SER A 451 -1.29 14.70 17.94
C SER A 451 0.07 14.03 18.17
N VAL A 452 0.50 13.17 17.24
CA VAL A 452 1.86 12.59 17.26
C VAL A 452 2.91 13.68 17.11
N ALA A 453 2.71 14.64 16.21
CA ALA A 453 3.66 15.72 15.97
C ALA A 453 3.84 16.60 17.21
N GLU A 454 2.76 16.96 17.89
CA GLU A 454 2.78 17.72 19.16
C GLU A 454 3.45 16.92 20.28
N PHE A 455 3.15 15.63 20.40
CA PHE A 455 3.82 14.75 21.35
C PHE A 455 5.35 14.73 21.11
N MET A 456 5.79 14.57 19.86
CA MET A 456 7.22 14.59 19.55
C MET A 456 7.88 15.95 19.80
N ALA A 457 7.16 17.05 19.56
CA ALA A 457 7.66 18.40 19.87
C ALA A 457 7.91 18.53 21.38
N SER A 458 6.98 18.02 22.21
CA SER A 458 7.13 18.03 23.67
C SER A 458 8.31 17.21 24.17
N GLN A 459 8.70 16.14 23.45
CA GLN A 459 9.84 15.30 23.83
C GLN A 459 11.20 15.95 23.53
N LEU A 460 11.26 16.88 22.56
CA LEU A 460 12.51 17.57 22.21
C LEU A 460 12.85 18.73 23.17
N GLY A 461 11.84 19.42 23.70
CA GLY A 461 12.04 20.59 24.56
C GLY A 461 12.94 21.65 23.91
N ASP A 462 13.97 22.08 24.62
CA ASP A 462 15.01 23.01 24.15
C ASP A 462 16.26 22.30 23.58
N CYS A 463 16.20 20.97 23.42
CA CYS A 463 17.27 20.10 22.94
C CYS A 463 18.50 20.01 23.86
N SER A 464 18.42 20.52 25.10
CA SER A 464 19.49 20.47 26.09
C SER A 464 19.39 19.32 27.10
N GLY A 465 18.30 18.54 27.02
CA GLY A 465 18.03 17.40 27.91
C GLY A 465 18.94 16.18 27.69
N ASP A 466 18.46 15.01 28.08
CA ASP A 466 19.19 13.75 27.90
C ASP A 466 19.58 13.55 26.43
N LYS A 467 20.90 13.40 26.19
CA LYS A 467 21.47 13.36 24.84
C LYS A 467 20.98 12.15 24.06
N ASP A 468 20.91 10.98 24.69
CA ASP A 468 20.53 9.72 24.04
C ASP A 468 19.02 9.70 23.74
N LYS A 469 18.22 10.20 24.67
CA LYS A 469 16.78 10.37 24.48
C LYS A 469 16.48 11.35 23.35
N THR A 470 17.10 12.53 23.36
CA THR A 470 16.89 13.58 22.34
C THR A 470 17.33 13.08 20.97
N PHE A 471 18.49 12.43 20.88
CA PHE A 471 18.98 11.80 19.65
C PHE A 471 17.98 10.77 19.12
N MET A 472 17.52 9.84 19.96
CA MET A 472 16.54 8.82 19.58
C MET A 472 15.23 9.44 19.11
N THR A 473 14.71 10.45 19.81
CA THR A 473 13.49 11.17 19.41
C THR A 473 13.65 11.82 18.04
N LEU A 474 14.80 12.45 17.74
CA LEU A 474 15.06 13.02 16.41
C LEU A 474 15.13 11.95 15.32
N ARG A 475 15.72 10.78 15.59
CA ARG A 475 15.73 9.64 14.64
C ARG A 475 14.32 9.13 14.36
N VAL A 476 13.48 9.02 15.40
CA VAL A 476 12.07 8.64 15.32
C VAL A 476 11.26 9.66 14.52
N ILE A 477 11.46 10.96 14.76
CA ILE A 477 10.85 12.04 13.97
C ILE A 477 11.29 11.94 12.51
N GLY A 478 12.58 11.73 12.24
CA GLY A 478 13.13 11.62 10.89
C GLY A 478 12.48 10.51 10.05
N ASN A 479 12.11 9.39 10.68
CA ASN A 479 11.43 8.28 10.00
C ASN A 479 10.02 8.66 9.50
N MET A 480 9.31 9.51 10.24
CA MET A 480 7.94 9.94 9.92
C MET A 480 7.85 11.42 9.51
N ALA A 481 8.99 12.07 9.24
CA ALA A 481 9.09 13.50 8.97
C ALA A 481 8.13 14.01 7.86
N PRO A 482 7.93 13.28 6.73
CA PRO A 482 6.99 13.72 5.70
C PRO A 482 5.56 13.91 6.19
N ALA A 483 5.16 13.17 7.23
CA ALA A 483 3.84 13.25 7.84
C ALA A 483 3.80 14.34 8.92
N VAL A 484 4.75 14.34 9.87
CA VAL A 484 4.66 15.15 11.09
C VAL A 484 5.20 16.57 10.95
N VAL A 485 6.24 16.81 10.14
CA VAL A 485 6.87 18.14 10.00
C VAL A 485 5.93 19.15 9.31
N PRO A 486 5.14 18.76 8.28
CA PRO A 486 4.10 19.64 7.76
C PRO A 486 2.95 19.87 8.75
N ALA A 487 2.62 18.87 9.58
CA ALA A 487 1.47 18.88 10.48
C ALA A 487 1.63 19.77 11.73
N SER A 488 2.85 20.03 12.19
CA SER A 488 3.11 20.87 13.37
C SER A 488 4.21 21.92 13.14
N PRO A 489 3.88 23.22 13.16
CA PRO A 489 4.86 24.29 13.19
C PRO A 489 5.73 24.28 14.45
N ALA A 490 5.20 23.82 15.59
CA ALA A 490 5.92 23.72 16.85
C ALA A 490 7.05 22.68 16.74
N LEU A 491 6.73 21.48 16.24
CA LEU A 491 7.73 20.43 15.96
C LEU A 491 8.81 20.93 15.01
N ARG A 492 8.42 21.59 13.91
CA ARG A 492 9.37 22.15 12.94
C ARG A 492 10.33 23.15 13.59
N THR A 493 9.82 23.98 14.50
CA THR A 493 10.65 24.96 15.21
C THR A 493 11.57 24.28 16.20
N ALA A 494 11.09 23.30 16.96
CA ALA A 494 11.89 22.52 17.91
C ALA A 494 13.07 21.82 17.22
N VAL A 495 12.84 21.15 16.08
CA VAL A 495 13.90 20.49 15.31
C VAL A 495 14.96 21.49 14.83
N ILE A 496 14.53 22.65 14.30
CA ILE A 496 15.48 23.70 13.86
C ILE A 496 16.26 24.28 15.03
N ASN A 497 15.64 24.42 16.20
CA ASN A 497 16.34 24.84 17.41
C ASN A 497 17.41 23.82 17.80
N CYS A 498 17.14 22.52 17.68
CA CYS A 498 18.16 21.49 17.92
C CYS A 498 19.37 21.62 16.98
N VAL A 499 19.19 22.09 15.74
CA VAL A 499 20.31 22.34 14.81
C VAL A 499 21.18 23.52 15.25
N LYS A 500 20.56 24.56 15.83
CA LYS A 500 21.23 25.83 16.18
C LYS A 500 21.80 25.86 17.59
N THR A 501 21.26 25.05 18.50
CA THR A 501 21.56 25.12 19.94
C THR A 501 22.99 24.62 20.23
N PRO A 502 23.90 25.49 20.72
CA PRO A 502 25.30 25.12 20.95
C PRO A 502 25.49 24.11 22.10
N THR A 503 24.55 24.06 23.06
CA THR A 503 24.59 23.13 24.19
C THR A 503 24.17 21.71 23.82
N ALA A 504 23.50 21.52 22.68
CA ALA A 504 23.17 20.20 22.15
C ALA A 504 24.44 19.48 21.67
N SER A 505 24.51 18.16 21.88
CA SER A 505 25.64 17.37 21.38
C SER A 505 25.69 17.36 19.85
N LEU A 506 26.89 17.12 19.29
CA LEU A 506 27.07 17.02 17.84
C LEU A 506 26.12 15.98 17.20
N ALA A 507 25.98 14.81 17.83
CA ALA A 507 25.06 13.75 17.39
C ALA A 507 23.60 14.23 17.36
N VAL A 508 23.15 14.99 18.37
CA VAL A 508 21.80 15.58 18.39
C VAL A 508 21.62 16.60 17.27
N GLN A 509 22.59 17.48 17.05
CA GLN A 509 22.54 18.47 15.95
C GLN A 509 22.50 17.78 14.58
N GLN A 510 23.29 16.73 14.36
CA GLN A 510 23.29 15.94 13.13
C GLN A 510 21.96 15.21 12.93
N ALA A 511 21.44 14.54 13.97
CA ALA A 511 20.14 13.88 13.90
C ALA A 511 19.02 14.85 13.54
N ALA A 512 19.07 16.09 14.07
CA ALA A 512 18.12 17.14 13.74
C ALA A 512 18.19 17.59 12.28
N ILE A 513 19.39 17.66 11.69
CA ILE A 513 19.54 17.90 10.25
C ILE A 513 18.95 16.73 9.45
N GLN A 514 19.25 15.49 9.85
CA GLN A 514 18.79 14.27 9.18
C GLN A 514 17.27 14.08 9.22
N VAL A 515 16.53 14.76 10.12
CA VAL A 515 15.05 14.79 10.08
C VAL A 515 14.55 15.22 8.70
N TYR A 516 15.26 16.13 8.04
CA TYR A 516 14.83 16.68 6.76
C TYR A 516 15.18 15.81 5.55
N ARG A 517 15.80 14.64 5.74
CA ARG A 517 16.25 13.78 4.62
C ARG A 517 15.12 13.25 3.73
N LEU A 518 13.90 13.12 4.28
CA LEU A 518 12.72 12.60 3.57
C LEU A 518 11.66 13.67 3.27
N THR A 519 11.84 14.93 3.71
CA THR A 519 10.80 15.96 3.62
C THR A 519 11.27 17.15 2.76
N PRO A 520 10.37 17.84 2.05
CA PRO A 520 10.73 19.10 1.40
C PRO A 520 11.25 20.12 2.41
N LEU A 521 12.35 20.78 2.06
CA LEU A 521 12.98 21.80 2.89
C LEU A 521 12.23 23.14 2.79
N LEU A 522 11.64 23.58 3.89
CA LEU A 522 10.98 24.88 4.02
C LEU A 522 11.93 25.98 4.55
N ARG A 523 12.97 25.60 5.28
CA ARG A 523 13.97 26.48 5.94
C ARG A 523 15.36 26.23 5.37
N ARG A 524 15.53 26.54 4.08
CA ARG A 524 16.74 26.17 3.30
C ARG A 524 17.97 27.01 3.64
N GLU A 525 17.78 28.30 3.94
CA GLU A 525 18.89 29.21 4.24
C GLU A 525 19.64 28.78 5.51
N GLU A 526 18.95 28.24 6.51
CA GLU A 526 19.58 27.73 7.72
C GLU A 526 20.57 26.59 7.43
N PHE A 527 20.24 25.67 6.52
CA PHE A 527 21.15 24.59 6.12
C PHE A 527 22.30 25.10 5.24
N MET A 528 22.03 26.09 4.38
CA MET A 528 23.08 26.73 3.57
C MET A 528 24.11 27.45 4.44
N GLN A 529 23.66 28.13 5.51
CA GLN A 529 24.55 28.73 6.50
C GLN A 529 25.42 27.69 7.20
N VAL A 530 24.82 26.58 7.66
CA VAL A 530 25.57 25.48 8.26
C VAL A 530 26.61 24.90 7.31
N LEU A 531 26.29 24.72 6.03
CA LEU A 531 27.24 24.20 5.03
C LEU A 531 28.45 25.13 4.81
N LEU A 532 28.21 26.44 4.72
CA LEU A 532 29.23 27.43 4.36
C LEU A 532 30.04 27.94 5.55
N ASP A 533 29.53 27.79 6.77
CA ASP A 533 30.22 28.15 8.00
C ASP A 533 31.42 27.23 8.26
N SER A 534 32.63 27.79 8.21
CA SER A 534 33.89 27.06 8.47
C SER A 534 34.09 26.70 9.93
N THR A 535 33.33 27.29 10.86
CA THR A 535 33.39 26.98 12.29
C THR A 535 32.50 25.80 12.67
N SER A 536 31.55 25.44 11.81
CA SER A 536 30.67 24.29 12.00
C SER A 536 31.43 22.96 11.81
N PRO A 537 31.22 21.95 12.68
CA PRO A 537 31.86 20.64 12.54
C PRO A 537 31.59 19.98 11.18
N MET A 538 32.60 19.31 10.64
CA MET A 538 32.59 18.82 9.27
C MET A 538 31.41 17.87 8.95
N GLN A 539 31.02 16.99 9.88
CA GLN A 539 29.90 16.07 9.69
C GLN A 539 28.56 16.81 9.64
N LYS A 540 28.43 17.90 10.40
CA LYS A 540 27.24 18.77 10.37
C LYS A 540 27.11 19.44 9.00
N ARG A 541 28.24 19.88 8.42
CA ARG A 541 28.31 20.48 7.08
C ARG A 541 27.94 19.46 5.99
N ILE A 542 28.47 18.24 6.07
CA ILE A 542 28.15 17.14 5.14
C ILE A 542 26.66 16.76 5.23
N ALA A 543 26.11 16.63 6.44
CA ALA A 543 24.69 16.35 6.63
C ALA A 543 23.79 17.45 6.03
N ALA A 544 24.14 18.72 6.24
CA ALA A 544 23.41 19.85 5.65
C ALA A 544 23.47 19.84 4.12
N TYR A 545 24.63 19.54 3.55
CA TYR A 545 24.81 19.36 2.11
C TYR A 545 23.93 18.24 1.55
N LEU A 546 23.94 17.05 2.14
CA LEU A 546 23.13 15.91 1.68
C LEU A 546 21.63 16.23 1.68
N VAL A 547 21.17 16.94 2.71
CA VAL A 547 19.77 17.38 2.83
C VAL A 547 19.42 18.40 1.74
N LEU A 548 20.26 19.41 1.50
CA LEU A 548 20.07 20.40 0.42
C LEU A 548 20.02 19.74 -0.96
N MET A 549 20.89 18.75 -1.20
CA MET A 549 21.02 18.07 -2.49
C MET A 549 19.86 17.15 -2.86
N LYS A 550 18.92 16.83 -1.93
CA LYS A 550 17.73 16.02 -2.27
C LYS A 550 16.79 16.72 -3.26
N ASN A 551 16.59 18.04 -3.12
CA ASN A 551 15.82 18.84 -4.08
C ASN A 551 16.29 20.31 -4.08
N PRO A 552 17.47 20.58 -4.67
CA PRO A 552 18.09 21.89 -4.62
C PRO A 552 17.46 22.85 -5.63
N GLN A 553 17.48 24.13 -5.27
CA GLN A 553 17.18 25.23 -6.19
C GLN A 553 18.43 25.64 -6.98
N LEU A 554 18.23 26.20 -8.17
CA LEU A 554 19.34 26.59 -9.04
C LEU A 554 20.24 27.66 -8.39
N SER A 555 19.66 28.62 -7.66
CA SER A 555 20.38 29.63 -6.89
C SER A 555 21.27 29.03 -5.80
N GLU A 556 20.81 27.97 -5.14
CA GLU A 556 21.53 27.27 -4.08
C GLU A 556 22.71 26.49 -4.65
N LEU A 557 22.50 25.80 -5.78
CA LEU A 557 23.57 25.12 -6.49
C LEU A 557 24.63 26.12 -6.97
N ALA A 558 24.22 27.25 -7.56
CA ALA A 558 25.15 28.28 -8.00
C ALA A 558 25.97 28.86 -6.83
N ARG A 559 25.33 29.17 -5.70
CA ARG A 559 26.02 29.65 -4.48
C ARG A 559 27.00 28.61 -3.94
N MET A 560 26.62 27.34 -3.89
CA MET A 560 27.46 26.24 -3.43
C MET A 560 28.66 26.03 -4.36
N VAL A 561 28.45 25.99 -5.68
CA VAL A 561 29.50 25.82 -6.68
C VAL A 561 30.50 26.97 -6.62
N ASN A 562 30.02 28.21 -6.49
CA ASN A 562 30.87 29.40 -6.35
C ASN A 562 31.69 29.39 -5.03
N ALA A 563 31.15 28.80 -3.96
CA ALA A 563 31.83 28.70 -2.67
C ALA A 563 32.82 27.52 -2.61
N LEU A 564 32.64 26.48 -3.43
CA LEU A 564 33.40 25.23 -3.38
C LEU A 564 34.93 25.41 -3.46
N PRO A 565 35.49 26.30 -4.31
CA PRO A 565 36.94 26.54 -4.34
C PRO A 565 37.48 27.03 -2.99
N ASN A 566 36.68 27.80 -2.24
CA ASN A 566 37.05 28.49 -1.01
C ASN A 566 36.82 27.66 0.26
N ILE A 567 36.25 26.45 0.16
CA ILE A 567 36.08 25.54 1.30
C ILE A 567 37.46 25.09 1.80
N GLN A 568 37.81 25.48 3.03
CA GLN A 568 39.10 25.16 3.66
C GLN A 568 39.21 23.69 4.10
N ASP A 569 38.09 23.12 4.56
CA ASP A 569 38.03 21.73 5.02
C ASP A 569 38.09 20.77 3.82
N GLN A 570 39.23 20.09 3.68
CA GLN A 570 39.49 19.16 2.58
C GLN A 570 38.55 17.95 2.60
N GLN A 571 38.09 17.51 3.77
CA GLN A 571 37.18 16.38 3.88
C GLN A 571 35.80 16.74 3.35
N VAL A 572 35.26 17.90 3.75
CA VAL A 572 33.98 18.42 3.22
C VAL A 572 34.10 18.66 1.70
N LYS A 573 35.20 19.28 1.26
CA LYS A 573 35.46 19.55 -0.16
C LYS A 573 35.51 18.26 -0.98
N SER A 574 36.25 17.24 -0.52
CA SER A 574 36.32 15.93 -1.17
C SER A 574 34.94 15.29 -1.29
N PHE A 575 34.15 15.29 -0.21
CA PHE A 575 32.84 14.67 -0.21
C PHE A 575 31.92 15.34 -1.25
N VAL A 576 31.85 16.67 -1.23
CA VAL A 576 31.00 17.46 -2.15
C VAL A 576 31.42 17.23 -3.61
N ILE A 577 32.72 17.29 -3.91
CA ILE A 577 33.22 17.03 -5.27
C ILE A 577 32.82 15.62 -5.71
N SER A 578 33.09 14.60 -4.89
CA SER A 578 32.79 13.21 -5.24
C SER A 578 31.31 12.94 -5.50
N HIS A 579 30.43 13.49 -4.67
CA HIS A 579 28.98 13.31 -4.82
C HIS A 579 28.44 14.02 -6.07
N ILE A 580 28.89 15.25 -6.34
CA ILE A 580 28.54 15.96 -7.58
C ILE A 580 29.03 15.18 -8.80
N THR A 581 30.26 14.67 -8.78
CA THR A 581 30.80 13.87 -9.89
C THR A 581 29.98 12.60 -10.14
N ASN A 582 29.56 11.89 -9.08
CA ASN A 582 28.69 10.70 -9.21
C ASN A 582 27.31 11.04 -9.79
N ILE A 583 26.73 12.19 -9.43
CA ILE A 583 25.45 12.64 -10.02
C ILE A 583 25.62 12.96 -11.50
N LEU A 584 26.71 13.64 -11.87
CA LEU A 584 26.99 14.02 -13.26
C LEU A 584 27.28 12.81 -14.16
N SER A 585 27.92 11.76 -13.61
CA SER A 585 28.23 10.51 -14.33
C SER A 585 27.08 9.50 -14.35
N SER A 586 26.04 9.68 -13.51
CA SER A 586 24.90 8.78 -13.43
C SER A 586 24.05 8.78 -14.70
N SER A 587 23.75 7.58 -15.22
CA SER A 587 22.83 7.34 -16.34
C SER A 587 21.38 7.09 -15.89
N GLY A 588 21.10 7.11 -14.58
CA GLY A 588 19.77 6.85 -14.03
C GLY A 588 18.76 7.98 -14.34
N SER A 589 17.53 7.59 -14.69
CA SER A 589 16.44 8.53 -14.98
C SER A 589 16.08 9.43 -13.80
N GLU A 590 16.14 8.92 -12.57
CA GLU A 590 15.89 9.66 -11.33
C GLU A 590 16.85 10.84 -11.13
N THR A 591 18.12 10.68 -11.52
CA THR A 591 19.16 11.72 -11.38
C THR A 591 19.17 12.73 -12.52
N GLN A 592 18.41 12.49 -13.59
CA GLN A 592 18.47 13.30 -14.81
C GLN A 592 18.14 14.77 -14.57
N ALA A 593 17.06 15.05 -13.83
CA ALA A 593 16.64 16.43 -13.55
C ALA A 593 17.68 17.19 -12.70
N LEU A 594 18.25 16.53 -11.69
CA LEU A 594 19.28 17.11 -10.84
C LEU A 594 20.59 17.35 -11.62
N ARG A 595 20.98 16.41 -12.48
CA ARG A 595 22.14 16.53 -13.36
C ARG A 595 22.06 17.77 -14.25
N HIS A 596 20.90 18.02 -14.88
CA HIS A 596 20.70 19.23 -15.69
C HIS A 596 20.84 20.51 -14.87
N LYS A 597 20.20 20.59 -13.69
CA LYS A 597 20.36 21.75 -12.80
C LYS A 597 21.81 21.98 -12.37
N LEU A 598 22.56 20.91 -12.10
CA LEU A 598 23.98 21.01 -11.76
C LEU A 598 24.81 21.50 -12.94
N GLN A 599 24.58 21.00 -14.15
CA GLN A 599 25.25 21.48 -15.36
C GLN A 599 25.02 22.98 -15.56
N ASP A 600 23.77 23.44 -15.39
CA ASP A 600 23.40 24.85 -15.49
C ASP A 600 24.05 25.71 -14.40
N ALA A 601 24.20 25.18 -13.18
CA ALA A 601 24.85 25.88 -12.06
C ALA A 601 26.39 25.94 -12.21
N ILE A 602 26.99 24.90 -12.79
CA ILE A 602 28.44 24.79 -13.00
C ILE A 602 28.91 25.65 -14.18
N GLN A 603 28.07 25.81 -15.21
CA GLN A 603 28.35 26.64 -16.39
C GLN A 603 29.67 26.29 -17.10
N GLY A 604 30.08 25.02 -17.05
CA GLY A 604 31.33 24.54 -17.66
C GLY A 604 32.60 24.77 -16.84
N ASN A 605 32.51 25.32 -15.63
CA ASN A 605 33.64 25.42 -14.71
C ASN A 605 34.07 24.04 -14.19
N GLU A 606 35.36 23.86 -13.90
CA GLU A 606 35.84 22.66 -13.22
C GLU A 606 35.45 22.69 -11.74
N ILE A 607 34.99 21.54 -11.23
CA ILE A 607 34.49 21.37 -9.86
C ILE A 607 35.64 21.00 -8.90
N GLY A 608 36.79 20.60 -9.46
CA GLY A 608 37.98 20.12 -8.77
C GLY A 608 38.25 18.63 -8.98
N PRO A 609 39.49 18.17 -8.78
CA PRO A 609 39.85 16.77 -8.96
C PRO A 609 39.30 15.91 -7.81
N ILE A 610 39.03 14.64 -8.13
CA ILE A 610 38.70 13.61 -7.14
C ILE A 610 39.94 13.36 -6.26
N MET A 611 39.77 13.43 -4.94
CA MET A 611 40.83 13.19 -3.94
C MET A 611 41.01 11.69 -3.62
N ASP A 612 42.06 11.35 -2.89
CA ASP A 612 42.41 9.97 -2.51
C ASP A 612 41.25 9.29 -1.75
N PRO A 613 40.67 8.20 -2.29
CA PRO A 613 39.52 7.53 -1.68
C PRO A 613 39.82 6.85 -0.33
N THR A 614 41.09 6.62 0.01
CA THR A 614 41.48 5.95 1.26
C THR A 614 41.66 6.91 2.43
N LYS A 615 41.76 8.21 2.16
CA LYS A 615 42.07 9.25 3.15
C LYS A 615 41.02 10.34 3.25
N PHE A 616 40.18 10.50 2.21
CA PHE A 616 39.20 11.57 2.14
C PHE A 616 37.76 11.06 2.00
N SER A 617 36.86 11.81 2.62
CA SER A 617 35.41 11.58 2.61
C SER A 617 34.86 11.52 1.19
N ARG A 618 33.98 10.55 0.94
CA ARG A 618 33.54 10.20 -0.40
C ARG A 618 32.15 9.57 -0.45
N ASN A 619 31.40 9.91 -1.50
CA ASN A 619 30.20 9.19 -1.92
C ASN A 619 30.59 8.14 -2.98
N TYR A 620 29.98 6.96 -2.90
CA TYR A 620 30.15 5.83 -3.79
C TYR A 620 28.79 5.46 -4.36
N LYS A 621 28.75 5.16 -5.66
CA LYS A 621 27.54 4.66 -6.32
C LYS A 621 27.91 3.54 -7.29
N PHE A 622 27.34 2.36 -7.08
CA PHE A 622 27.55 1.19 -7.94
C PHE A 622 26.23 0.47 -8.18
N GLY A 623 25.68 0.59 -9.39
CA GLY A 623 24.39 0.00 -9.72
C GLY A 623 23.29 0.51 -8.79
N SER A 624 22.73 -0.39 -7.97
CA SER A 624 21.69 -0.09 -6.99
C SER A 624 22.18 -0.02 -5.55
N LEU A 625 23.50 -0.01 -5.35
CA LEU A 625 24.16 0.24 -4.07
C LEU A 625 24.70 1.68 -4.06
N GLU A 626 24.34 2.43 -3.04
CA GLU A 626 24.88 3.77 -2.74
C GLU A 626 25.57 3.75 -1.38
N GLY A 627 26.68 4.48 -1.23
CA GLY A 627 27.44 4.51 0.00
C GLY A 627 28.07 5.86 0.30
N ASN A 628 28.11 6.25 1.56
CA ASN A 628 28.83 7.42 2.06
C ASN A 628 29.89 6.97 3.05
N MET A 629 31.15 7.38 2.84
CA MET A 629 32.24 7.20 3.78
C MET A 629 32.74 8.57 4.21
N ILE A 630 32.73 8.86 5.51
CA ILE A 630 33.11 10.15 6.08
C ILE A 630 34.32 9.94 6.99
N PHE A 631 35.42 10.61 6.66
CA PHE A 631 36.68 10.60 7.40
C PHE A 631 36.85 11.90 8.19
N GLU A 632 37.51 11.85 9.34
CA GLU A 632 37.86 13.04 10.12
C GLU A 632 39.38 13.16 10.26
N GLY A 633 39.91 14.36 9.99
CA GLY A 633 41.36 14.62 10.05
C GLY A 633 42.17 13.77 9.08
N THR A 634 43.25 13.16 9.58
CA THR A 634 44.17 12.27 8.86
C THR A 634 43.96 10.79 9.18
N SER A 635 42.84 10.43 9.82
CA SER A 635 42.57 9.03 10.17
C SER A 635 42.36 8.16 8.93
N TYR A 636 42.91 6.95 8.95
CA TYR A 636 42.70 5.92 7.92
C TYR A 636 41.38 5.16 8.11
N LEU A 637 40.65 5.40 9.19
CA LEU A 637 39.34 4.82 9.43
C LEU A 637 38.22 5.86 9.23
N PRO A 638 37.14 5.48 8.52
CA PRO A 638 35.98 6.35 8.43
C PRO A 638 35.28 6.44 9.78
N LYS A 639 34.94 7.66 10.16
CA LYS A 639 34.14 7.95 11.35
C LYS A 639 32.67 7.59 11.16
N GLU A 640 32.16 7.74 9.93
CA GLU A 640 30.81 7.32 9.56
C GLU A 640 30.83 6.57 8.23
N VAL A 641 30.12 5.43 8.18
CA VAL A 641 29.87 4.65 6.97
C VAL A 641 28.38 4.44 6.85
N MET A 642 27.81 4.79 5.70
CA MET A 642 26.41 4.55 5.36
C MET A 642 26.35 3.79 4.04
N LEU A 643 25.56 2.72 3.98
CA LEU A 643 25.34 1.89 2.80
C LEU A 643 23.83 1.73 2.59
N GLU A 644 23.35 2.00 1.38
CA GLU A 644 21.94 1.91 1.00
C GLU A 644 21.81 1.01 -0.23
N MET A 645 20.92 0.02 -0.16
CA MET A 645 20.62 -0.89 -1.27
C MET A 645 19.15 -0.79 -1.66
N THR A 646 18.90 -0.49 -2.94
CA THR A 646 17.56 -0.51 -3.54
C THR A 646 17.46 -1.67 -4.54
N LEU A 647 16.31 -2.35 -4.59
CA LEU A 647 16.00 -3.39 -5.57
C LEU A 647 14.85 -2.94 -6.47
N LYS A 648 15.04 -2.99 -7.79
CA LYS A 648 13.96 -2.77 -8.76
C LYS A 648 13.31 -4.11 -9.12
N ALA A 649 12.06 -4.34 -8.68
CA ALA A 649 11.33 -5.59 -8.95
C ALA A 649 9.85 -5.31 -9.28
N PHE A 650 9.30 -6.03 -10.26
CA PHE A 650 7.89 -5.90 -10.70
C PHE A 650 7.45 -4.48 -11.11
N GLY A 651 8.40 -3.63 -11.53
CA GLY A 651 8.14 -2.23 -11.86
C GLY A 651 8.12 -1.28 -10.65
N TYR A 652 8.52 -1.75 -9.47
CA TYR A 652 8.62 -0.96 -8.24
C TYR A 652 10.07 -0.89 -7.73
N ASP A 653 10.41 0.23 -7.09
CA ASP A 653 11.65 0.41 -6.33
C ASP A 653 11.40 0.00 -4.87
N ILE A 654 12.20 -0.95 -4.38
CA ILE A 654 12.10 -1.52 -3.03
C ILE A 654 13.40 -1.20 -2.30
N ASP A 655 13.33 -0.33 -1.29
CA ASP A 655 14.46 -0.09 -0.38
C ASP A 655 14.67 -1.36 0.45
N MET A 656 15.78 -2.06 0.21
CA MET A 656 16.05 -3.36 0.82
C MET A 656 16.62 -3.18 2.23
N VAL A 657 17.77 -2.51 2.32
CA VAL A 657 18.52 -2.32 3.56
C VAL A 657 19.31 -1.00 3.51
N GLU A 658 19.28 -0.26 4.61
CA GLU A 658 20.22 0.85 4.91
C GLU A 658 21.03 0.44 6.15
N ILE A 659 22.36 0.37 6.03
CA ILE A 659 23.28 0.07 7.13
C ILE A 659 24.11 1.33 7.38
N GLY A 660 24.02 1.87 8.59
CA GLY A 660 24.84 2.99 9.06
C GLY A 660 25.68 2.57 10.27
N MET A 661 26.98 2.88 10.24
CA MET A 661 27.91 2.68 11.35
C MET A 661 28.62 4.00 11.64
N GLU A 662 28.63 4.39 12.91
CA GLU A 662 29.40 5.53 13.42
C GLU A 662 30.41 5.00 14.44
N GLY A 663 31.69 5.20 14.18
CA GLY A 663 32.78 4.78 15.05
C GLY A 663 33.39 5.98 15.73
N THR A 664 32.82 6.41 16.87
CA THR A 664 33.39 7.45 17.73
C THR A 664 33.99 6.82 18.99
N GLY A 665 35.22 7.21 19.35
CA GLY A 665 35.91 6.76 20.57
C GLY A 665 36.81 5.53 20.40
N PHE A 666 36.83 4.90 19.23
CA PHE A 666 37.76 3.81 18.92
C PHE A 666 39.10 4.31 18.38
N GLU A 667 39.17 5.57 17.94
CA GLU A 667 40.33 6.16 17.29
C GLU A 667 41.59 6.10 18.17
N PRO A 668 41.58 6.44 19.47
CA PRO A 668 42.81 6.35 20.28
C PRO A 668 43.29 4.92 20.49
N THR A 669 42.36 3.98 20.64
CA THR A 669 42.67 2.55 20.86
C THR A 669 43.18 1.91 19.57
N ILE A 670 42.56 2.21 18.44
CA ILE A 670 42.98 1.74 17.13
C ILE A 670 44.28 2.41 16.71
N GLU A 671 44.47 3.71 16.90
CA GLU A 671 45.71 4.42 16.59
C GLU A 671 46.88 3.87 17.45
N ALA A 672 46.63 3.62 18.74
CA ALA A 672 47.62 2.99 19.62
C ALA A 672 47.93 1.54 19.24
N LEU A 673 46.98 0.81 18.63
CA LEU A 673 47.18 -0.56 18.19
C LEU A 673 47.71 -0.66 16.75
N PHE A 674 47.35 0.22 15.84
CA PHE A 674 47.51 0.03 14.39
C PHE A 674 47.94 1.30 13.63
N GLY A 675 48.06 2.45 14.30
CA GLY A 675 48.58 3.69 13.69
C GLY A 675 50.05 3.55 13.29
N GLU A 676 50.62 4.57 12.64
CA GLU A 676 52.01 4.55 12.14
C GLU A 676 53.04 4.27 13.26
N ASN A 677 52.71 4.63 14.51
CA ASN A 677 53.51 4.36 15.72
C ASN A 677 52.80 3.37 16.69
N GLY A 678 51.80 2.64 16.22
CA GLY A 678 50.98 1.73 17.03
C GLY A 678 51.67 0.40 17.36
N PHE A 679 51.02 -0.43 18.18
CA PHE A 679 51.56 -1.71 18.66
C PHE A 679 51.70 -2.77 17.55
N PHE A 680 50.89 -2.67 16.49
CA PHE A 680 50.75 -3.57 15.36
C PHE A 680 50.55 -2.80 14.03
N PRO A 681 51.47 -1.92 13.61
CA PRO A 681 51.27 -1.05 12.43
C PRO A 681 51.05 -1.86 11.14
N ASP A 682 51.79 -2.96 10.97
CA ASP A 682 51.76 -3.80 9.77
C ASP A 682 50.60 -4.83 9.77
N THR A 683 49.95 -5.04 10.93
CA THR A 683 48.98 -6.14 11.09
C THR A 683 47.59 -5.76 10.61
N ALA A 684 47.22 -4.47 10.62
CA ALA A 684 45.98 -3.99 10.00
C ALA A 684 45.98 -4.27 8.49
N MET A 685 47.11 -4.01 7.83
CA MET A 685 47.32 -4.30 6.41
C MET A 685 47.28 -5.81 6.14
N GLN A 686 47.96 -6.63 6.96
CA GLN A 686 47.90 -8.10 6.86
C GLN A 686 46.50 -8.68 7.09
N THR A 687 45.71 -8.11 8.00
CA THR A 687 44.34 -8.54 8.28
C THR A 687 43.42 -8.18 7.11
N MET A 688 43.59 -7.00 6.51
CA MET A 688 42.90 -6.64 5.27
C MET A 688 43.29 -7.58 4.11
N TYR A 689 44.57 -7.94 3.97
CA TYR A 689 45.00 -8.91 2.97
C TYR A 689 44.42 -10.31 3.22
N PHE A 690 44.41 -10.78 4.47
CA PHE A 690 43.80 -12.07 4.84
C PHE A 690 42.30 -12.10 4.56
N VAL A 691 41.57 -11.01 4.85
CA VAL A 691 40.13 -10.90 4.55
C VAL A 691 39.90 -10.84 3.05
N SER A 692 40.73 -10.12 2.28
CA SER A 692 40.67 -10.09 0.81
C SER A 692 40.92 -11.47 0.19
N ASP A 693 41.97 -12.16 0.65
CA ASP A 693 42.42 -13.45 0.09
C ASP A 693 41.43 -14.60 0.37
N ASN A 694 40.57 -14.47 1.40
CA ASN A 694 39.57 -15.48 1.77
C ASN A 694 38.13 -15.09 1.39
N MET A 695 37.94 -13.99 0.66
CA MET A 695 36.62 -13.49 0.27
C MET A 695 36.12 -14.18 -1.02
N PRO A 696 34.81 -14.47 -1.17
CA PRO A 696 34.25 -14.99 -2.42
C PRO A 696 34.58 -14.08 -3.61
N GLN A 697 35.03 -14.66 -4.73
CA GLN A 697 35.58 -13.93 -5.89
C GLN A 697 34.72 -12.75 -6.38
N ARG A 698 33.39 -12.89 -6.37
CA ARG A 698 32.48 -11.80 -6.78
C ARG A 698 32.53 -10.59 -5.84
N ILE A 699 32.69 -10.81 -4.54
CA ILE A 699 32.79 -9.73 -3.56
C ILE A 699 34.21 -9.15 -3.58
N HIS A 700 35.22 -9.99 -3.83
CA HIS A 700 36.60 -9.57 -4.05
C HIS A 700 36.74 -8.63 -5.27
N GLU A 701 36.13 -8.95 -6.42
CA GLU A 701 36.11 -8.09 -7.61
C GLU A 701 35.40 -6.74 -7.34
N VAL A 702 34.31 -6.75 -6.56
CA VAL A 702 33.63 -5.52 -6.13
C VAL A 702 34.54 -4.69 -5.22
N MET A 703 35.18 -5.31 -4.22
CA MET A 703 36.10 -4.65 -3.29
C MET A 703 37.32 -4.05 -4.01
N GLN A 704 37.90 -4.75 -4.99
CA GLN A 704 39.01 -4.24 -5.80
C GLN A 704 38.63 -3.05 -6.70
N ASN A 705 37.35 -2.91 -7.05
CA ASN A 705 36.84 -1.76 -7.79
C ASN A 705 36.48 -0.58 -6.86
N VAL A 706 36.12 -0.87 -5.60
CA VAL A 706 35.79 0.14 -4.56
C VAL A 706 37.05 0.73 -3.92
N ILE A 707 38.11 -0.07 -3.77
CA ILE A 707 39.42 0.35 -3.23
C ILE A 707 40.51 0.04 -4.28
N PRO A 708 40.80 0.98 -5.20
CA PRO A 708 41.78 0.78 -6.28
C PRO A 708 43.20 0.49 -5.78
N ALA A 709 43.54 0.89 -4.55
CA ALA A 709 44.82 0.58 -3.91
C ALA A 709 45.08 -0.94 -3.81
N LEU A 710 44.03 -1.77 -3.69
CA LEU A 710 44.14 -3.23 -3.71
C LEU A 710 44.61 -3.77 -5.07
N LYS A 711 44.38 -3.05 -6.17
CA LYS A 711 44.89 -3.41 -7.52
C LYS A 711 46.34 -3.00 -7.72
N THR A 712 46.73 -1.82 -7.24
CA THR A 712 48.08 -1.25 -7.46
C THR A 712 49.16 -2.01 -6.71
N ASP A 713 48.86 -2.51 -5.50
CA ASP A 713 49.85 -3.23 -4.68
C ASP A 713 50.03 -4.72 -5.03
N GLN A 714 49.12 -5.32 -5.82
CA GLN A 714 49.38 -6.62 -6.44
C GLN A 714 50.51 -6.55 -7.46
N ILE A 715 50.64 -5.43 -8.19
CA ILE A 715 51.72 -5.20 -9.15
C ILE A 715 53.06 -5.00 -8.42
N ASN A 716 53.05 -4.25 -7.30
CA ASN A 716 54.24 -4.06 -6.45
C ASN A 716 54.70 -5.38 -5.77
N ARG A 717 53.78 -6.31 -5.48
CA ARG A 717 54.10 -7.65 -4.95
C ARG A 717 54.91 -8.51 -5.93
N GLN A 718 54.63 -8.43 -7.24
CA GLN A 718 55.43 -9.14 -8.25
C GLN A 718 56.86 -8.60 -8.34
N VAL A 719 57.04 -7.30 -8.13
CA VAL A 719 58.36 -6.65 -8.15
C VAL A 719 59.15 -7.00 -6.87
N PHE A 720 58.52 -6.99 -5.69
CA PHE A 720 59.19 -7.32 -4.43
C PHE A 720 59.56 -8.81 -4.27
N GLN A 721 58.80 -9.74 -4.86
CA GLN A 721 59.17 -11.17 -4.86
C GLN A 721 60.46 -11.47 -5.64
N SER A 722 60.88 -10.58 -6.55
CA SER A 722 62.12 -10.76 -7.30
C SER A 722 63.39 -10.31 -6.55
N TRP A 723 63.27 -9.59 -5.42
CA TRP A 723 64.40 -9.02 -4.66
C TRP A 723 64.59 -9.64 -3.25
N GLY A 724 63.71 -10.56 -2.83
CA GLY A 724 63.66 -11.07 -1.45
C GLY A 724 64.48 -12.33 -1.12
N THR A 725 65.35 -12.82 -2.00
CA THR A 725 66.09 -14.09 -1.82
C THR A 725 67.38 -13.97 -0.99
N LEU A 726 67.51 -12.96 -0.12
CA LEU A 726 68.69 -12.79 0.74
C LEU A 726 68.32 -12.08 2.05
N LYS A 727 67.74 -12.83 3.00
CA LYS A 727 67.96 -12.73 4.46
C LYS A 727 66.94 -13.60 5.20
N LEU A 728 67.24 -14.88 5.34
CA LEU A 728 66.69 -15.74 6.39
C LEU A 728 67.87 -16.14 7.26
N LEU A 729 68.01 -15.52 8.44
CA LEU A 729 68.77 -16.03 9.59
C LEU A 729 68.55 -15.07 10.77
N SER A 730 67.62 -15.43 11.67
CA SER A 730 67.68 -15.20 13.12
C SER A 730 66.28 -15.41 13.71
N LYS A 731 66.08 -16.62 14.24
CA LYS A 731 64.92 -17.05 15.00
C LYS A 731 64.95 -16.50 16.44
N ASP A 732 63.76 -16.55 17.04
CA ASP A 732 63.46 -16.67 18.48
C ASP A 732 63.35 -15.39 19.33
N LYS A 733 62.10 -14.94 19.53
CA LYS A 733 61.37 -15.00 20.82
C LYS A 733 60.09 -14.14 20.73
N CYS A 734 58.92 -14.78 20.83
CA CYS A 734 57.79 -14.29 21.64
C CYS A 734 56.67 -15.36 21.67
N ARG A 735 56.36 -15.84 22.87
CA ARG A 735 55.25 -16.76 23.16
C ARG A 735 53.93 -15.99 23.07
N PHE A 736 52.98 -16.50 22.29
CA PHE A 736 51.59 -16.07 22.37
C PHE A 736 50.93 -16.72 23.59
N THR A 737 50.49 -15.91 24.53
CA THR A 737 49.53 -16.32 25.57
C THR A 737 48.13 -16.23 24.97
N LYS A 738 47.46 -17.38 24.88
CA LYS A 738 46.06 -17.52 24.49
C LYS A 738 45.18 -16.77 25.50
N ILE A 739 44.55 -15.67 25.09
CA ILE A 739 43.35 -15.17 25.76
C ILE A 739 42.17 -15.58 24.89
N ILE A 740 41.33 -16.43 25.47
CA ILE A 740 40.07 -16.90 24.92
C ILE A 740 39.06 -15.76 25.06
N ILE A 741 38.37 -15.42 23.97
CA ILE A 741 37.01 -14.87 24.00
C ILE A 741 36.10 -15.97 23.45
#